data_AF-A0A5E4JR63-F1
#
_entry.id   AF-A0A5E4JR63-F1
#
_cell.length_a   1.000
_cell.length_b   1.000
_cell.length_c   1.000
_cell.angle_alpha   90.00
_cell.angle_beta   90.00
_cell.angle_gamma   90.00
#
_symmetry.space_group_name_H-M   'P 1'
#
loop_
_entity.id
_entity.type
_entity.pdbx_description
1 polymer ?
#
loop_
_entity_poly.entity_id
_entity_poly.type
_entity_poly.pdbx_seq_one_letter_code
_entity_poly.pdbx_strand_id
1 'polypeptide(L)'
;MVTRSKNLIKTIKYLIYRFHYLINYMIIGVIAVATEILIARYVLIMDMSFIIKVIIGFLVGVSISFILNSKLNFKVPKSRNTRTFVMFIVISTIAFVINLVLIEILKERINLGYGYLRFISAVIVFALSYTAHRRITFDFVKKVGIAVYLNKNGNIFGIYSKIKNYADFIHIDLIDKSFNPEAAEIDLSLVKEIDKSWGLKKILHIMSKTPSKWIKKLSKNVDVIIFHLEIDEPVQELLTLCKNYGKQVGICLKTQSKIEDLIKYLPQLDFVQVMGIDELGRSGQLFNPESLEKVSRLNELSKKYHFQIIFDGGVKPTNVRRINAKYIVSGSGILSSDDPIKSFLELKTSSRYRDIEPEIRGDIIKKIKDVVSKLDFVISGNLVGSFPKNEELRDINDIDVVLITKELNKNNFNSIVESFNGIKKELESRYGFKVLINPTLGPLKFNEDCIVFHLMIYDIESHISHCEKSPFTCLDWQRSKLFIKKPMSEIYKVRFLQPSHFFNSRRSATEYLSEIKSNQLSFREYTFNSGKVVEQKKFKTMNSRDRIEFSYHITKFLMINFLKLYHRKNKKYELKEVISDYFKIFPKNEKIHKELIREIAKLREAKDFKEPSALVRRVELFIEDFESQFRDYFFKDSKEVFFMRHAKTKMNKEDLFIGQKTDAELMMPDKGKIEENKKILGDANLIFSSPSKRCRKTIGIITEKNPVIINNLNEIDYGSVEGKDLKFLASNYPEIIEQWEFGNDPKFPNGENTMDVHKRIRAFIEKLKTVKEKKVLVCTHNVVIRIIIGSYFKLPPKDWFKIRVPYFEPIKFILTKDNRFYIELSDSQIKEIFKDL
;
A
#
# COMPACT_ATOMS: atom_id res chain seq x y z
N MET A 1 16.33 -14.61 42.42
CA MET A 1 14.99 -13.96 42.36
C MET A 1 14.60 -13.43 40.97
N VAL A 2 15.52 -12.87 40.18
CA VAL A 2 15.25 -12.28 38.84
C VAL A 2 14.75 -13.30 37.79
N THR A 3 15.19 -14.56 37.84
CA THR A 3 14.72 -15.65 36.97
C THR A 3 13.30 -16.13 37.31
N ARG A 4 12.93 -16.13 38.60
CA ARG A 4 11.58 -16.48 39.08
C ARG A 4 10.55 -15.41 38.68
N SER A 5 10.89 -14.12 38.74
CA SER A 5 9.96 -13.05 38.32
C SER A 5 9.78 -12.98 36.80
N LYS A 6 10.84 -13.23 36.00
CA LYS A 6 10.72 -13.35 34.54
C LYS A 6 9.84 -14.55 34.14
N ASN A 7 9.95 -15.68 34.84
CA ASN A 7 9.06 -16.83 34.63
C ASN A 7 7.63 -16.51 35.06
N LEU A 8 7.41 -15.83 36.18
CA LEU A 8 6.07 -15.44 36.64
C LEU A 8 5.39 -14.46 35.67
N ILE A 9 6.11 -13.45 35.17
CA ILE A 9 5.60 -12.50 34.17
C ILE A 9 5.29 -13.23 32.85
N LYS A 10 6.14 -14.17 32.43
CA LYS A 10 5.86 -15.03 31.27
C LYS A 10 4.61 -15.89 31.51
N THR A 11 4.44 -16.46 32.70
CA THR A 11 3.28 -17.28 33.08
C THR A 11 2.00 -16.43 33.15
N ILE A 12 2.06 -15.22 33.68
CA ILE A 12 0.90 -14.30 33.74
C ILE A 12 0.53 -13.82 32.33
N LYS A 13 1.52 -13.37 31.53
CA LYS A 13 1.27 -13.04 30.12
C LYS A 13 0.73 -14.25 29.35
N TYR A 14 1.18 -15.46 29.67
CA TYR A 14 0.65 -16.71 29.12
C TYR A 14 -0.77 -16.99 29.59
N LEU A 15 -1.12 -16.80 30.86
CA LEU A 15 -2.48 -17.00 31.37
C LEU A 15 -3.43 -15.99 30.74
N ILE A 16 -3.02 -14.71 30.65
CA ILE A 16 -3.77 -13.68 29.93
C ILE A 16 -3.92 -14.07 28.46
N TYR A 17 -2.86 -14.47 27.77
CA TYR A 17 -2.96 -14.93 26.38
C TYR A 17 -3.81 -16.22 26.23
N ARG A 18 -3.77 -17.13 27.19
CA ARG A 18 -4.51 -18.39 27.17
C ARG A 18 -6.00 -18.17 27.40
N PHE A 19 -6.34 -17.20 28.25
CA PHE A 19 -7.70 -16.93 28.69
C PHE A 19 -8.29 -15.62 28.13
N HIS A 20 -7.58 -14.86 27.29
CA HIS A 20 -8.09 -13.59 26.77
C HIS A 20 -9.43 -13.77 26.05
N TYR A 21 -9.64 -14.93 25.40
CA TYR A 21 -10.91 -15.30 24.79
C TYR A 21 -12.06 -15.38 25.79
N LEU A 22 -11.81 -16.02 26.93
CA LEU A 22 -12.77 -16.15 28.01
C LEU A 22 -13.01 -14.78 28.65
N ILE A 23 -11.94 -14.04 28.95
CA ILE A 23 -12.02 -12.70 29.53
C ILE A 23 -12.84 -11.77 28.62
N ASN A 24 -12.51 -11.68 27.34
CA ASN A 24 -13.26 -10.87 26.37
C ASN A 24 -14.70 -11.36 26.21
N TYR A 25 -14.93 -12.68 26.19
CA TYR A 25 -16.27 -13.24 26.10
C TYR A 25 -17.10 -12.86 27.33
N MET A 26 -16.53 -12.90 28.53
CA MET A 26 -17.17 -12.47 29.77
C MET A 26 -17.47 -10.97 29.77
N ILE A 27 -16.52 -10.12 29.35
CA ILE A 27 -16.73 -8.66 29.24
C ILE A 27 -17.88 -8.36 28.26
N ILE A 28 -17.86 -8.99 27.08
CA ILE A 28 -18.92 -8.84 26.08
C ILE A 28 -20.26 -9.36 26.62
N GLY A 29 -20.24 -10.48 27.35
CA GLY A 29 -21.42 -11.04 28.00
C GLY A 29 -22.03 -10.10 29.03
N VAL A 30 -21.20 -9.46 29.86
CA VAL A 30 -21.63 -8.44 30.82
C VAL A 30 -22.28 -7.25 30.12
N ILE A 31 -21.68 -6.74 29.03
CA ILE A 31 -22.26 -5.65 28.22
C ILE A 31 -23.62 -6.07 27.64
N ALA A 32 -23.72 -7.31 27.15
CA ALA A 32 -24.96 -7.85 26.59
C ALA A 32 -26.07 -7.96 27.64
N VAL A 33 -25.76 -8.44 28.86
CA VAL A 33 -26.73 -8.53 29.97
C VAL A 33 -27.12 -7.14 30.47
N ALA A 34 -26.19 -6.21 30.57
CA ALA A 34 -26.51 -4.83 30.93
C ALA A 34 -27.47 -4.21 29.90
N THR A 35 -27.23 -4.46 28.61
CA THR A 35 -28.10 -3.98 27.53
C THR A 35 -29.47 -4.64 27.57
N GLU A 36 -29.53 -5.95 27.81
CA GLU A 36 -30.77 -6.70 28.02
C GLU A 36 -31.61 -6.07 29.15
N ILE A 37 -31.01 -5.80 30.31
CA ILE A 37 -31.69 -5.20 31.47
C ILE A 37 -32.16 -3.77 31.17
N LEU A 38 -31.33 -2.95 30.50
CA LEU A 38 -31.69 -1.57 30.15
C LEU A 38 -32.88 -1.53 29.18
N ILE A 39 -32.87 -2.38 28.16
CA ILE A 39 -33.97 -2.47 27.20
C ILE A 39 -35.25 -2.95 27.88
N ALA A 40 -35.15 -4.02 28.68
CA ALA A 40 -36.30 -4.58 29.39
C ALA A 40 -36.92 -3.60 30.39
N ARG A 41 -36.12 -2.70 30.98
CA ARG A 41 -36.58 -1.78 32.03
C ARG A 41 -37.02 -0.40 31.52
N TYR A 42 -36.37 0.14 30.48
CA TYR A 42 -36.52 1.56 30.13
C TYR A 42 -36.91 1.84 28.68
N VAL A 43 -36.72 0.89 27.76
CA VAL A 43 -36.95 1.12 26.32
C VAL A 43 -38.29 0.55 25.86
N LEU A 44 -38.73 -0.53 26.50
CA LEU A 44 -39.95 -1.23 26.12
C LEU A 44 -41.17 -0.64 26.84
N ILE A 45 -42.25 -0.41 26.08
CA ILE A 45 -43.50 0.24 26.51
C ILE A 45 -44.07 -0.42 27.79
N MET A 46 -44.66 0.40 28.67
CA MET A 46 -45.14 -0.05 29.99
C MET A 46 -46.14 -1.21 29.91
N ASP A 47 -47.00 -1.27 28.89
CA ASP A 47 -48.08 -2.27 28.74
C ASP A 47 -47.65 -3.68 28.30
N MET A 48 -46.38 -3.92 27.97
CA MET A 48 -45.93 -5.28 27.65
C MET A 48 -45.67 -6.11 28.91
N SER A 49 -46.04 -7.40 28.86
CA SER A 49 -45.77 -8.35 29.94
C SER A 49 -44.26 -8.44 30.22
N PHE A 50 -43.91 -8.65 31.50
CA PHE A 50 -42.51 -8.73 31.93
C PHE A 50 -41.73 -9.81 31.14
N ILE A 51 -42.37 -10.93 30.83
CA ILE A 51 -41.79 -12.03 30.05
C ILE A 51 -41.42 -11.57 28.64
N ILE A 52 -42.31 -10.85 27.96
CA ILE A 52 -42.06 -10.33 26.61
C ILE A 52 -40.88 -9.34 26.64
N LYS A 53 -40.83 -8.47 27.66
CA LYS A 53 -39.72 -7.51 27.84
C LYS A 53 -38.37 -8.19 27.98
N VAL A 54 -38.32 -9.26 28.79
CA VAL A 54 -37.13 -10.08 29.01
C VAL A 54 -36.69 -10.80 27.73
N ILE A 55 -37.63 -11.37 26.96
CA ILE A 55 -37.32 -12.05 25.69
C ILE A 55 -36.74 -11.06 24.65
N ILE A 56 -37.37 -9.89 24.48
CA ILE A 56 -36.88 -8.88 23.54
C ILE A 56 -35.49 -8.36 23.97
N GLY A 57 -35.31 -8.09 25.26
CA GLY A 57 -34.01 -7.71 25.82
C GLY A 57 -32.93 -8.74 25.53
N PHE A 58 -33.23 -10.03 25.72
CA PHE A 58 -32.33 -11.13 25.43
C PHE A 58 -31.94 -11.20 23.95
N LEU A 59 -32.90 -11.08 23.03
CA LEU A 59 -32.63 -11.11 21.59
C LEU A 59 -31.68 -10.00 21.14
N VAL A 60 -31.86 -8.79 21.67
CA VAL A 60 -30.97 -7.65 21.40
C VAL A 60 -29.59 -7.88 22.03
N GLY A 61 -29.54 -8.34 23.28
CA GLY A 61 -28.30 -8.66 24.00
C GLY A 61 -27.48 -9.72 23.26
N VAL A 62 -28.10 -10.82 22.81
CA VAL A 62 -27.44 -11.88 22.03
C VAL A 62 -26.94 -11.36 20.69
N SER A 63 -27.70 -10.50 20.02
CA SER A 63 -27.28 -9.90 18.75
C SER A 63 -26.02 -9.05 18.92
N ILE A 64 -25.99 -8.20 19.95
CA ILE A 64 -24.80 -7.39 20.29
C ILE A 64 -23.63 -8.29 20.68
N SER A 65 -23.87 -9.28 21.55
CA SER A 65 -22.86 -10.24 21.98
C SER A 65 -22.24 -10.98 20.81
N PHE A 66 -23.06 -11.42 19.85
CA PHE A 66 -22.59 -12.06 18.63
C PHE A 66 -21.74 -11.11 17.79
N ILE A 67 -22.20 -9.89 17.53
CA ILE A 67 -21.48 -8.92 16.71
C ILE A 67 -20.09 -8.63 17.30
N LEU A 68 -20.02 -8.39 18.61
CA LEU A 68 -18.77 -8.11 19.31
C LEU A 68 -17.86 -9.35 19.35
N ASN A 69 -18.40 -10.53 19.67
CA ASN A 69 -17.60 -11.75 19.68
C ASN A 69 -17.12 -12.14 18.28
N SER A 70 -17.95 -11.97 17.26
CA SER A 70 -17.63 -12.27 15.86
C SER A 70 -16.56 -11.33 15.30
N LYS A 71 -16.69 -10.00 15.54
CA LYS A 71 -15.76 -9.00 14.99
C LYS A 71 -14.50 -8.81 15.83
N LEU A 72 -14.63 -8.72 17.15
CA LEU A 72 -13.55 -8.31 18.05
C LEU A 72 -12.85 -9.48 18.71
N ASN A 73 -13.62 -10.47 19.21
CA ASN A 73 -13.04 -11.59 19.95
C ASN A 73 -12.49 -12.67 19.00
N PHE A 74 -13.36 -13.42 18.32
CA PHE A 74 -13.04 -14.62 17.52
C PHE A 74 -12.72 -14.35 16.04
N LYS A 75 -12.98 -13.13 15.55
CA LYS A 75 -12.69 -12.67 14.17
C LYS A 75 -13.19 -13.65 13.10
N VAL A 76 -14.50 -13.91 13.10
CA VAL A 76 -15.15 -14.90 12.23
C VAL A 76 -15.13 -14.43 10.77
N PRO A 77 -14.68 -15.26 9.80
CA PRO A 77 -14.73 -14.92 8.38
C PRO A 77 -16.17 -14.70 7.90
N LYS A 78 -16.40 -13.69 7.03
CA LYS A 78 -17.73 -13.36 6.49
C LYS A 78 -18.46 -14.57 5.87
N SER A 79 -17.74 -15.44 5.17
CA SER A 79 -18.29 -16.66 4.53
C SER A 79 -18.89 -17.67 5.50
N ARG A 80 -18.53 -17.61 6.79
CA ARG A 80 -19.05 -18.51 7.83
C ARG A 80 -20.01 -17.81 8.80
N ASN A 81 -20.31 -16.52 8.58
CA ASN A 81 -21.02 -15.69 9.54
C ASN A 81 -22.45 -16.21 9.81
N THR A 82 -23.19 -16.62 8.78
CA THR A 82 -24.57 -17.11 8.91
C THR A 82 -24.66 -18.38 9.75
N ARG A 83 -23.84 -19.40 9.45
CA ARG A 83 -23.79 -20.63 10.24
C ARG A 83 -23.36 -20.36 11.68
N THR A 84 -22.34 -19.51 11.86
CA THR A 84 -21.83 -19.15 13.19
C THR A 84 -22.89 -18.44 14.01
N PHE A 85 -23.67 -17.54 13.39
CA PHE A 85 -24.77 -16.82 14.01
C PHE A 85 -25.87 -17.76 14.51
N VAL A 86 -26.31 -18.69 13.65
CA VAL A 86 -27.34 -19.68 14.03
C VAL A 86 -26.88 -20.52 15.23
N MET A 87 -25.66 -21.06 15.18
CA MET A 87 -25.11 -21.83 16.30
C MET A 87 -24.92 -20.97 17.56
N PHE A 88 -24.60 -19.68 17.39
CA PHE A 88 -24.45 -18.76 18.51
C PHE A 88 -25.79 -18.51 19.22
N ILE A 89 -26.86 -18.29 18.45
CA ILE A 89 -28.20 -18.13 19.01
C ILE A 89 -28.62 -19.39 19.77
N VAL A 90 -28.49 -20.58 19.16
CA VAL A 90 -28.93 -21.84 19.79
C VAL A 90 -28.27 -22.05 21.15
N ILE A 91 -26.94 -21.94 21.24
CA ILE A 91 -26.22 -22.11 22.50
C ILE A 91 -26.57 -21.00 23.50
N SER A 92 -26.72 -19.76 23.04
CA SER A 92 -27.09 -18.63 23.91
C SER A 92 -28.50 -18.78 24.47
N THR A 93 -29.44 -19.31 23.70
CA THR A 93 -30.82 -19.58 24.16
C THR A 93 -30.84 -20.67 25.22
N ILE A 94 -30.10 -21.77 25.03
CA ILE A 94 -29.97 -22.82 26.05
C ILE A 94 -29.37 -22.24 27.33
N ALA A 95 -28.30 -21.46 27.21
CA ALA A 95 -27.68 -20.77 28.34
C ALA A 95 -28.66 -19.83 29.06
N PHE A 96 -29.49 -19.11 28.31
CA PHE A 96 -30.50 -18.23 28.86
C PHE A 96 -31.60 -18.98 29.62
N VAL A 97 -32.10 -20.11 29.11
CA VAL A 97 -33.07 -20.94 29.84
C VAL A 97 -32.48 -21.46 31.14
N ILE A 98 -31.24 -21.96 31.13
CA ILE A 98 -30.53 -22.37 32.36
C ILE A 98 -30.44 -21.20 33.35
N ASN A 99 -30.21 -20.00 32.83
CA ASN A 99 -30.12 -18.80 33.65
C ASN A 99 -31.46 -18.43 34.31
N LEU A 100 -32.57 -18.53 33.58
CA LEU A 100 -33.92 -18.30 34.14
C LEU A 100 -34.24 -19.30 35.26
N VAL A 101 -33.90 -20.57 35.08
CA VAL A 101 -34.07 -21.60 36.13
C VAL A 101 -33.24 -21.27 37.36
N LEU A 102 -31.97 -20.85 37.17
CA LEU A 102 -31.11 -20.42 38.29
C LEU A 102 -31.67 -19.19 39.01
N ILE A 103 -32.25 -18.23 38.28
CA ILE A 103 -32.85 -17.04 38.89
C ILE A 103 -34.03 -17.46 39.79
N GLU A 104 -34.88 -18.37 39.35
CA GLU A 104 -36.04 -18.79 40.15
C GLU A 104 -35.60 -19.48 41.45
N ILE A 105 -34.59 -20.36 41.38
CA ILE A 105 -34.00 -21.01 42.57
C ILE A 105 -33.36 -19.98 43.52
N LEU A 106 -32.68 -18.97 42.98
CA LEU A 106 -32.01 -17.95 43.79
C LEU A 106 -33.00 -16.95 44.40
N LYS A 107 -34.12 -16.66 43.71
CA LYS A 107 -35.16 -15.74 44.15
C LYS A 107 -35.82 -16.23 45.45
N GLU A 108 -35.97 -17.54 45.62
CA GLU A 108 -36.46 -18.13 46.87
C GLU A 108 -35.49 -17.99 48.05
N ARG A 109 -34.19 -17.77 47.78
CA ARG A 109 -33.13 -17.75 48.79
C ARG A 109 -32.57 -16.36 49.07
N ILE A 110 -32.68 -15.45 48.11
CA ILE A 110 -32.04 -14.13 48.13
C ILE A 110 -33.05 -13.09 47.65
N ASN A 111 -33.44 -12.16 48.53
CA ASN A 111 -34.43 -11.12 48.23
C ASN A 111 -33.85 -9.98 47.37
N LEU A 112 -33.50 -10.28 46.12
CA LEU A 112 -32.97 -9.34 45.14
C LEU A 112 -33.87 -9.28 43.90
N GLY A 113 -33.93 -8.11 43.26
CA GLY A 113 -34.67 -7.94 42.01
C GLY A 113 -34.04 -8.70 40.83
N TYR A 114 -34.86 -9.01 39.81
CA TYR A 114 -34.45 -9.77 38.63
C TYR A 114 -33.12 -9.31 38.02
N GLY A 115 -32.90 -7.99 37.89
CA GLY A 115 -31.67 -7.46 37.29
C GLY A 115 -30.39 -7.88 38.03
N TYR A 116 -30.42 -7.92 39.36
CA TYR A 116 -29.28 -8.35 40.18
C TYR A 116 -29.09 -9.87 40.11
N LEU A 117 -30.18 -10.63 40.23
CA LEU A 117 -30.15 -12.09 40.13
C LEU A 117 -29.66 -12.55 38.75
N ARG A 118 -30.08 -11.88 37.68
CA ARG A 118 -29.66 -12.11 36.30
C ARG A 118 -28.16 -11.89 36.12
N PHE A 119 -27.61 -10.86 36.76
CA PHE A 119 -26.18 -10.55 36.68
C PHE A 119 -25.33 -11.59 37.43
N ILE A 120 -25.76 -12.00 38.62
CA ILE A 120 -25.08 -13.01 39.45
C ILE A 120 -25.08 -14.37 38.74
N SER A 121 -26.25 -14.83 38.28
CA SER A 121 -26.39 -16.13 37.62
C SER A 121 -25.68 -16.16 36.26
N ALA A 122 -25.56 -15.02 35.57
CA ALA A 122 -24.88 -14.93 34.28
C ALA A 122 -23.39 -15.29 34.36
N VAL A 123 -22.70 -14.98 35.45
CA VAL A 123 -21.26 -15.28 35.62
C VAL A 123 -20.98 -16.77 35.49
N ILE A 124 -21.80 -17.60 36.17
CA ILE A 124 -21.67 -19.07 36.15
C ILE A 124 -22.02 -19.61 34.77
N VAL A 125 -23.13 -19.14 34.20
CA VAL A 125 -23.62 -19.58 32.89
C VAL A 125 -22.67 -19.17 31.76
N PHE A 126 -21.99 -18.02 31.86
CA PHE A 126 -21.02 -17.60 30.84
C PHE A 126 -19.83 -18.53 30.73
N ALA A 127 -19.34 -19.11 31.82
CA ALA A 127 -18.24 -20.08 31.75
C ALA A 127 -18.65 -21.34 30.97
N LEU A 128 -19.87 -21.85 31.22
CA LEU A 128 -20.44 -22.99 30.50
C LEU A 128 -20.71 -22.66 29.03
N SER A 129 -21.38 -21.54 28.78
CA SER A 129 -21.72 -21.06 27.44
C SER A 129 -20.46 -20.77 26.61
N TYR A 130 -19.43 -20.15 27.20
CA TYR A 130 -18.13 -19.96 26.55
C TYR A 130 -17.52 -21.28 26.09
N THR A 131 -17.57 -22.30 26.96
CA THR A 131 -17.00 -23.62 26.65
C THR A 131 -17.72 -24.26 25.47
N ALA A 132 -19.05 -24.17 25.44
CA ALA A 132 -19.88 -24.66 24.34
C ALA A 132 -19.62 -23.86 23.04
N HIS A 133 -19.62 -22.53 23.09
CA HIS A 133 -19.32 -21.69 21.94
C HIS A 133 -17.92 -21.91 21.38
N ARG A 134 -16.91 -22.07 22.24
CA ARG A 134 -15.54 -22.32 21.79
C ARG A 134 -15.42 -23.66 21.07
N ARG A 135 -16.12 -24.70 21.55
CA ARG A 135 -16.07 -26.04 20.97
C ARG A 135 -16.95 -26.24 19.75
N ILE A 136 -18.03 -25.46 19.62
CA ILE A 136 -19.07 -25.71 18.62
C ILE A 136 -19.22 -24.50 17.70
N THR A 137 -19.49 -23.32 18.24
CA THR A 137 -19.75 -22.11 17.45
C THR A 137 -18.49 -21.56 16.78
N PHE A 138 -17.37 -21.58 17.50
CA PHE A 138 -16.11 -20.96 17.10
C PHE A 138 -14.98 -21.99 16.98
N ASP A 139 -15.27 -23.23 16.58
CA ASP A 139 -14.28 -24.30 16.38
C ASP A 139 -13.39 -24.04 15.15
N PHE A 140 -12.58 -22.99 15.25
CA PHE A 140 -11.56 -22.60 14.28
C PHE A 140 -10.19 -23.16 14.63
N VAL A 141 -10.11 -23.91 15.73
CA VAL A 141 -8.87 -24.47 16.22
C VAL A 141 -8.49 -25.64 15.31
N LYS A 142 -7.30 -25.56 14.74
CA LYS A 142 -6.75 -26.65 13.97
C LYS A 142 -6.25 -27.75 14.90
N LYS A 143 -6.35 -29.00 14.45
CA LYS A 143 -5.65 -30.12 15.07
C LYS A 143 -4.24 -30.08 14.53
N VAL A 144 -3.25 -29.86 15.40
CA VAL A 144 -1.85 -29.73 14.99
C VAL A 144 -1.11 -30.98 15.43
N GLY A 145 -0.52 -31.67 14.46
CA GLY A 145 0.31 -32.83 14.66
C GLY A 145 1.76 -32.57 14.30
N ILE A 146 2.62 -33.41 14.84
CA ILE A 146 4.07 -33.28 14.74
C ILE A 146 4.60 -34.39 13.86
N ALA A 147 5.36 -34.01 12.84
CA ALA A 147 6.02 -34.97 11.96
C ALA A 147 7.21 -35.62 12.67
N VAL A 148 7.24 -36.95 12.65
CA VAL A 148 8.34 -37.80 13.12
C VAL A 148 8.70 -38.75 11.98
N TYR A 149 9.95 -38.69 11.54
CA TYR A 149 10.46 -39.49 10.43
C TYR A 149 11.09 -40.78 10.94
N LEU A 150 10.69 -41.94 10.39
CA LEU A 150 11.26 -43.24 10.78
C LEU A 150 12.65 -43.51 10.21
N ASN A 151 13.05 -42.72 9.22
CA ASN A 151 14.32 -42.86 8.50
C ASN A 151 15.42 -41.94 9.05
N LYS A 152 15.15 -41.17 10.12
CA LYS A 152 16.14 -40.32 10.77
C LYS A 152 16.27 -40.75 12.22
N ASN A 153 17.51 -40.92 12.70
CA ASN A 153 17.81 -41.09 14.13
C ASN A 153 17.37 -39.83 14.89
N GLY A 154 16.09 -39.77 15.22
CA GLY A 154 15.44 -38.63 15.84
C GLY A 154 15.53 -38.72 17.35
N ASN A 155 15.81 -37.59 18.00
CA ASN A 155 15.65 -37.45 19.45
C ASN A 155 14.15 -37.41 19.79
N ILE A 156 13.46 -38.56 19.72
CA ILE A 156 12.03 -38.70 20.02
C ILE A 156 11.72 -38.20 21.42
N PHE A 157 12.61 -38.49 22.38
CA PHE A 157 12.48 -38.01 23.76
C PHE A 157 12.56 -36.47 23.87
N GLY A 158 13.44 -35.84 23.11
CA GLY A 158 13.59 -34.39 23.02
C GLY A 158 12.38 -33.71 22.36
N ILE A 159 11.76 -34.37 21.37
CA ILE A 159 10.50 -33.92 20.79
C ILE A 159 9.37 -34.09 21.81
N TYR A 160 9.26 -35.26 22.43
CA TYR A 160 8.26 -35.57 23.45
C TYR A 160 8.25 -34.57 24.60
N SER A 161 9.41 -34.36 25.22
CA SER A 161 9.56 -33.44 26.36
C SER A 161 9.14 -32.00 26.04
N LYS A 162 9.33 -31.54 24.80
CA LYS A 162 9.00 -30.16 24.39
C LYS A 162 7.51 -29.93 24.14
N ILE A 163 6.79 -30.90 23.59
CA ILE A 163 5.48 -30.64 22.96
C ILE A 163 4.37 -31.65 23.25
N LYS A 164 4.63 -32.76 23.97
CA LYS A 164 3.63 -33.81 24.27
C LYS A 164 2.29 -33.24 24.77
N ASN A 165 2.34 -32.29 25.70
CA ASN A 165 1.15 -31.73 26.34
C ASN A 165 0.33 -30.78 25.44
N TYR A 166 0.82 -30.50 24.23
CA TYR A 166 0.22 -29.53 23.32
C TYR A 166 -0.28 -30.17 22.02
N ALA A 167 0.49 -31.12 21.47
CA ALA A 167 0.18 -31.80 20.21
C ALA A 167 -1.17 -32.53 20.25
N ASP A 168 -1.92 -32.46 19.15
CA ASP A 168 -3.21 -33.14 19.03
C ASP A 168 -3.05 -34.57 18.47
N PHE A 169 -1.99 -34.82 17.69
CA PHE A 169 -1.67 -36.13 17.11
C PHE A 169 -0.18 -36.23 16.75
N ILE A 170 0.30 -37.45 16.51
CA ILE A 170 1.63 -37.72 15.96
C ILE A 170 1.49 -38.17 14.51
N HIS A 171 2.27 -37.53 13.63
CA HIS A 171 2.35 -37.88 12.23
C HIS A 171 3.66 -38.64 11.99
N ILE A 172 3.55 -39.90 11.63
CA ILE A 172 4.68 -40.82 11.46
C ILE A 172 4.93 -40.95 9.97
N ASP A 173 6.02 -40.37 9.50
CA ASP A 173 6.45 -40.44 8.10
C ASP A 173 7.36 -41.67 7.90
N LEU A 174 6.89 -42.60 7.07
CA LEU A 174 7.65 -43.77 6.61
C LEU A 174 7.92 -43.61 5.13
N ILE A 175 9.19 -43.50 4.74
CA ILE A 175 9.61 -43.51 3.34
C ILE A 175 10.56 -44.68 3.09
N ASP A 176 10.28 -45.51 2.10
CA ASP A 176 11.18 -46.62 1.74
C ASP A 176 11.87 -46.41 0.39
N LYS A 177 12.85 -47.28 0.11
CA LYS A 177 13.66 -47.22 -1.11
C LYS A 177 12.85 -47.39 -2.40
N SER A 178 11.66 -48.00 -2.33
CA SER A 178 10.80 -48.16 -3.51
C SER A 178 10.17 -46.83 -3.95
N PHE A 179 10.01 -45.90 -3.01
CA PHE A 179 9.39 -44.60 -3.26
C PHE A 179 10.40 -43.46 -3.36
N ASN A 180 11.51 -43.55 -2.62
CA ASN A 180 12.67 -42.67 -2.77
C ASN A 180 13.95 -43.51 -2.65
N PRO A 181 14.73 -43.69 -3.74
CA PRO A 181 15.97 -44.48 -3.72
C PRO A 181 17.01 -44.01 -2.70
N GLU A 182 16.99 -42.72 -2.33
CA GLU A 182 17.90 -42.12 -1.33
C GLU A 182 17.42 -42.32 0.12
N ALA A 183 16.28 -42.99 0.35
CA ALA A 183 15.76 -43.21 1.69
C ALA A 183 16.71 -44.04 2.55
N ALA A 184 17.02 -43.54 3.75
CA ALA A 184 17.74 -44.27 4.77
C ALA A 184 16.93 -45.48 5.28
N GLU A 185 17.54 -46.36 6.08
CA GLU A 185 16.85 -47.52 6.63
C GLU A 185 15.73 -47.11 7.59
N ILE A 186 14.62 -47.87 7.59
CA ILE A 186 13.45 -47.60 8.43
C ILE A 186 13.66 -48.22 9.80
N ASP A 187 13.66 -47.41 10.86
CA ASP A 187 13.71 -47.90 12.23
C ASP A 187 12.29 -48.11 12.79
N LEU A 188 11.88 -49.38 12.86
CA LEU A 188 10.58 -49.79 13.41
C LEU A 188 10.53 -49.70 14.95
N SER A 189 11.68 -49.60 15.62
CA SER A 189 11.73 -49.45 17.08
C SER A 189 11.10 -48.12 17.52
N LEU A 190 11.27 -47.08 16.70
CA LEU A 190 10.70 -45.74 16.92
C LEU A 190 9.17 -45.77 16.98
N VAL A 191 8.50 -46.55 16.13
CA VAL A 191 7.02 -46.66 16.16
C VAL A 191 6.56 -47.28 17.48
N LYS A 192 7.26 -48.32 17.95
CA LYS A 192 6.95 -48.97 19.24
C LYS A 192 7.22 -48.03 20.42
N GLU A 193 8.28 -47.23 20.34
CA GLU A 193 8.59 -46.22 21.35
C GLU A 193 7.51 -45.13 21.40
N ILE A 194 7.10 -44.58 20.26
CA ILE A 194 6.01 -43.60 20.15
C ILE A 194 4.73 -44.19 20.72
N ASP A 195 4.41 -45.44 20.37
CA ASP A 195 3.20 -46.11 20.83
C ASP A 195 3.15 -46.24 22.37
N LYS A 196 4.28 -46.65 22.98
CA LYS A 196 4.41 -46.77 24.44
C LYS A 196 4.43 -45.42 25.17
N SER A 197 5.10 -44.41 24.60
CA SER A 197 5.36 -43.15 25.31
C SER A 197 4.28 -42.07 25.08
N TRP A 198 3.55 -42.12 23.96
CA TRP A 198 2.54 -41.11 23.59
C TRP A 198 1.12 -41.69 23.58
N GLY A 199 0.27 -41.19 24.46
CA GLY A 199 -1.18 -41.45 24.45
C GLY A 199 -1.96 -40.60 23.44
N LEU A 200 -1.33 -40.18 22.34
CA LEU A 200 -1.95 -39.37 21.28
C LEU A 200 -2.34 -40.26 20.10
N LYS A 201 -3.28 -39.75 19.29
CA LYS A 201 -3.64 -40.35 18.00
C LYS A 201 -2.40 -40.42 17.09
N LYS A 202 -2.11 -41.57 16.50
CA LYS A 202 -0.97 -41.84 15.63
C LYS A 202 -1.43 -42.02 14.19
N ILE A 203 -0.93 -41.17 13.30
CA ILE A 203 -1.23 -41.19 11.87
C ILE A 203 0.03 -41.64 11.15
N LEU A 204 -0.02 -42.82 10.53
CA LEU A 204 1.06 -43.37 9.72
C LEU A 204 0.88 -42.94 8.27
N HIS A 205 1.85 -42.21 7.75
CA HIS A 205 1.94 -41.79 6.37
C HIS A 205 2.99 -42.64 5.64
N ILE A 206 2.53 -43.47 4.71
CA ILE A 206 3.33 -44.48 4.01
C ILE A 206 3.67 -43.98 2.61
N MET A 207 4.94 -43.64 2.42
CA MET A 207 5.58 -43.35 1.14
C MET A 207 6.32 -44.61 0.65
N SER A 208 5.57 -45.56 0.09
CA SER A 208 6.05 -46.85 -0.44
C SER A 208 5.27 -47.23 -1.69
N LYS A 209 5.90 -47.91 -2.65
CA LYS A 209 5.23 -48.55 -3.80
C LYS A 209 4.45 -49.80 -3.43
N THR A 210 4.78 -50.44 -2.29
CA THR A 210 4.10 -51.62 -1.77
C THR A 210 3.60 -51.42 -0.32
N PRO A 211 2.63 -50.50 -0.10
CA PRO A 211 2.11 -50.21 1.24
C PRO A 211 1.65 -51.43 2.05
N SER A 212 1.14 -52.50 1.42
CA SER A 212 0.56 -53.65 2.12
C SER A 212 1.54 -54.29 3.12
N LYS A 213 2.83 -54.33 2.78
CA LYS A 213 3.92 -54.84 3.64
C LYS A 213 4.02 -54.05 4.94
N TRP A 214 3.93 -52.73 4.86
CA TRP A 214 4.03 -51.84 6.02
C TRP A 214 2.75 -51.85 6.84
N ILE A 215 1.59 -51.89 6.18
CA ILE A 215 0.28 -52.00 6.84
C ILE A 215 0.25 -53.26 7.72
N LYS A 216 0.61 -54.43 7.18
CA LYS A 216 0.63 -55.70 7.94
C LYS A 216 1.55 -55.64 9.16
N LYS A 217 2.68 -54.94 9.07
CA LYS A 217 3.67 -54.82 10.15
C LYS A 217 3.28 -53.81 11.23
N LEU A 218 2.71 -52.67 10.85
CA LEU A 218 2.58 -51.50 11.73
C LEU A 218 1.15 -51.20 12.19
N SER A 219 0.13 -51.81 11.58
CA SER A 219 -1.28 -51.51 11.89
C SER A 219 -1.59 -51.57 13.39
N LYS A 220 -1.01 -52.52 14.13
CA LYS A 220 -1.27 -52.67 15.57
C LYS A 220 -0.85 -51.46 16.41
N ASN A 221 0.09 -50.64 15.94
CA ASN A 221 0.70 -49.54 16.70
C ASN A 221 0.20 -48.15 16.28
N VAL A 222 -0.72 -48.07 15.31
CA VAL A 222 -1.18 -46.79 14.73
C VAL A 222 -2.71 -46.76 14.64
N ASP A 223 -3.29 -45.56 14.56
CA ASP A 223 -4.75 -45.37 14.52
C ASP A 223 -5.26 -45.09 13.11
N VAL A 224 -4.47 -44.37 12.32
CA VAL A 224 -4.79 -43.97 10.95
C VAL A 224 -3.66 -44.39 10.02
N ILE A 225 -4.01 -44.90 8.85
CA ILE A 225 -3.07 -45.25 7.79
C ILE A 225 -3.38 -44.40 6.56
N ILE A 226 -2.36 -43.74 6.04
CA ILE A 226 -2.44 -42.90 4.85
C ILE A 226 -1.38 -43.39 3.85
N PHE A 227 -1.78 -43.63 2.61
CA PHE A 227 -0.88 -44.04 1.53
C PHE A 227 -1.15 -43.23 0.25
N HIS A 228 -0.22 -43.29 -0.70
CA HIS A 228 -0.29 -42.56 -1.97
C HIS A 228 -1.12 -43.30 -3.04
N LEU A 229 -1.61 -42.59 -4.05
CA LEU A 229 -2.19 -43.22 -5.24
C LEU A 229 -1.12 -43.82 -6.16
N GLU A 230 0.11 -43.28 -6.13
CA GLU A 230 1.20 -43.68 -7.01
C GLU A 230 1.92 -44.96 -6.53
N ILE A 231 1.18 -46.05 -6.40
CA ILE A 231 1.61 -47.34 -5.84
C ILE A 231 1.46 -48.48 -6.86
N ASP A 232 2.12 -49.61 -6.59
CA ASP A 232 2.14 -50.77 -7.47
C ASP A 232 1.19 -51.88 -6.97
N GLU A 233 0.16 -51.50 -6.20
CA GLU A 233 -0.84 -52.40 -5.60
C GLU A 233 -2.27 -51.87 -5.84
N PRO A 234 -3.29 -52.74 -5.94
CA PRO A 234 -4.67 -52.30 -6.10
C PRO A 234 -5.18 -51.51 -4.88
N VAL A 235 -5.51 -50.23 -5.07
CA VAL A 235 -5.98 -49.32 -4.00
C VAL A 235 -7.16 -49.92 -3.22
N GLN A 236 -8.12 -50.56 -3.90
CA GLN A 236 -9.31 -51.13 -3.24
C GLN A 236 -8.98 -52.29 -2.29
N GLU A 237 -7.95 -53.08 -2.59
CA GLU A 237 -7.47 -54.14 -1.71
C GLU A 237 -6.80 -53.55 -0.46
N LEU A 238 -6.04 -52.47 -0.62
CA LEU A 238 -5.43 -51.77 0.52
C LEU A 238 -6.46 -51.11 1.44
N LEU A 239 -7.53 -50.52 0.87
CA LEU A 239 -8.63 -49.97 1.66
C LEU A 239 -9.31 -51.07 2.49
N THR A 240 -9.55 -52.23 1.88
CA THR A 240 -10.11 -53.41 2.57
C THR A 240 -9.16 -53.92 3.65
N LEU A 241 -7.86 -53.99 3.36
CA LEU A 241 -6.84 -54.42 4.30
C LEU A 241 -6.81 -53.51 5.54
N CYS A 242 -6.83 -52.18 5.36
CA CYS A 242 -6.87 -51.22 6.48
C CYS A 242 -8.12 -51.40 7.34
N LYS A 243 -9.29 -51.57 6.70
CA LYS A 243 -10.57 -51.82 7.40
C LYS A 243 -10.55 -53.13 8.19
N ASN A 244 -9.96 -54.20 7.66
CA ASN A 244 -9.82 -55.48 8.36
C ASN A 244 -8.96 -55.37 9.63
N TYR A 245 -8.00 -54.44 9.67
CA TYR A 245 -7.25 -54.11 10.88
C TYR A 245 -7.97 -53.12 11.81
N GLY A 246 -9.20 -52.70 11.49
CA GLY A 246 -9.97 -51.73 12.27
C GLY A 246 -9.38 -50.32 12.25
N LYS A 247 -8.65 -49.95 11.19
CA LYS A 247 -7.96 -48.66 11.09
C LYS A 247 -8.71 -47.67 10.23
N GLN A 248 -8.62 -46.41 10.62
CA GLN A 248 -9.07 -45.32 9.75
C GLN A 248 -8.12 -45.20 8.57
N VAL A 249 -8.66 -44.88 7.41
CA VAL A 249 -7.91 -44.91 6.16
C VAL A 249 -7.95 -43.57 5.45
N GLY A 250 -6.83 -43.21 4.83
CA GLY A 250 -6.76 -42.05 3.97
C GLY A 250 -5.84 -42.23 2.79
N ILE A 251 -5.99 -41.32 1.82
CA ILE A 251 -5.14 -41.26 0.64
C ILE A 251 -4.46 -39.90 0.57
N CYS A 252 -3.16 -39.91 0.24
CA CYS A 252 -2.35 -38.73 0.05
C CYS A 252 -2.28 -38.31 -1.43
N LEU A 253 -2.46 -37.01 -1.69
CA LEU A 253 -2.24 -36.39 -2.98
C LEU A 253 -0.94 -35.58 -2.97
N LYS A 254 -0.06 -35.85 -3.93
CA LYS A 254 1.13 -35.03 -4.20
C LYS A 254 0.72 -33.70 -4.85
N THR A 255 1.67 -32.78 -5.00
CA THR A 255 1.44 -31.50 -5.68
C THR A 255 1.05 -31.70 -7.15
N GLN A 256 1.49 -32.78 -7.82
CA GLN A 256 1.13 -33.07 -9.22
C GLN A 256 -0.11 -33.96 -9.39
N SER A 257 -0.56 -34.69 -8.36
CA SER A 257 -1.68 -35.64 -8.48
C SER A 257 -3.01 -34.95 -8.73
N LYS A 258 -3.87 -35.52 -9.59
CA LYS A 258 -5.18 -34.97 -9.90
C LYS A 258 -6.22 -35.38 -8.86
N ILE A 259 -7.15 -34.49 -8.51
CA ILE A 259 -8.22 -34.80 -7.55
C ILE A 259 -9.20 -35.82 -8.15
N GLU A 260 -9.34 -35.82 -9.47
CA GLU A 260 -10.19 -36.69 -10.26
C GLU A 260 -9.90 -38.17 -9.99
N ASP A 261 -8.62 -38.53 -9.86
CA ASP A 261 -8.17 -39.91 -9.63
C ASP A 261 -8.62 -40.46 -8.27
N LEU A 262 -8.94 -39.56 -7.33
CA LEU A 262 -9.37 -39.87 -5.98
C LEU A 262 -10.89 -40.06 -5.86
N ILE A 263 -11.69 -39.48 -6.76
CA ILE A 263 -13.15 -39.32 -6.59
C ILE A 263 -13.86 -40.64 -6.26
N LYS A 264 -13.49 -41.73 -6.94
CA LYS A 264 -14.09 -43.06 -6.75
C LYS A 264 -13.85 -43.66 -5.37
N TYR A 265 -12.79 -43.24 -4.67
CA TYR A 265 -12.43 -43.77 -3.35
C TYR A 265 -12.99 -42.94 -2.20
N LEU A 266 -13.33 -41.66 -2.43
CA LEU A 266 -13.79 -40.71 -1.40
C LEU A 266 -14.85 -41.25 -0.43
N PRO A 267 -15.88 -42.02 -0.86
CA PRO A 267 -16.89 -42.55 0.07
C PRO A 267 -16.34 -43.50 1.14
N GLN A 268 -15.15 -44.06 0.93
CA GLN A 268 -14.52 -45.04 1.82
C GLN A 268 -13.41 -44.45 2.70
N LEU A 269 -13.08 -43.16 2.54
CA LEU A 269 -11.95 -42.53 3.21
C LEU A 269 -12.40 -41.77 4.46
N ASP A 270 -11.66 -41.93 5.55
CA ASP A 270 -11.75 -41.06 6.72
C ASP A 270 -10.96 -39.76 6.52
N PHE A 271 -9.83 -39.86 5.81
CA PHE A 271 -8.89 -38.76 5.61
C PHE A 271 -8.46 -38.61 4.15
N VAL A 272 -8.25 -37.37 3.73
CA VAL A 272 -7.50 -37.03 2.51
C VAL A 272 -6.33 -36.14 2.92
N GLN A 273 -5.12 -36.58 2.63
CA GLN A 273 -3.91 -35.80 2.88
C GLN A 273 -3.47 -35.05 1.62
N VAL A 274 -3.09 -33.79 1.77
CA VAL A 274 -2.53 -32.97 0.70
C VAL A 274 -1.11 -32.59 1.06
N MET A 275 -0.17 -32.89 0.16
CA MET A 275 1.22 -32.45 0.29
C MET A 275 1.36 -30.99 -0.14
N GLY A 276 1.99 -30.20 0.72
CA GLY A 276 2.36 -28.80 0.50
C GLY A 276 3.82 -28.63 0.07
N ILE A 277 4.51 -29.68 -0.35
CA ILE A 277 5.91 -29.66 -0.82
C ILE A 277 6.05 -30.59 -2.03
N ASP A 278 7.02 -30.30 -2.90
CA ASP A 278 7.21 -31.05 -4.16
C ASP A 278 8.07 -32.31 -3.99
N GLU A 279 9.20 -32.22 -3.28
CA GLU A 279 10.04 -33.40 -3.02
C GLU A 279 9.58 -34.09 -1.73
N LEU A 280 9.46 -35.42 -1.73
CA LEU A 280 9.00 -36.17 -0.56
C LEU A 280 10.20 -36.75 0.21
N GLY A 281 10.10 -36.79 1.54
CA GLY A 281 11.15 -37.35 2.41
C GLY A 281 12.27 -36.39 2.84
N ARG A 282 12.29 -35.14 2.35
CA ARG A 282 13.24 -34.10 2.80
C ARG A 282 12.55 -33.04 3.65
N SER A 283 13.06 -32.78 4.87
CA SER A 283 12.52 -31.75 5.77
C SER A 283 13.04 -30.35 5.42
N GLY A 284 12.24 -29.31 5.65
CA GLY A 284 12.67 -27.91 5.55
C GLY A 284 12.41 -27.23 4.20
N GLN A 285 11.75 -27.93 3.28
CA GLN A 285 11.42 -27.42 1.95
C GLN A 285 10.46 -26.23 1.96
N LEU A 286 10.47 -25.52 0.84
CA LEU A 286 9.53 -24.46 0.51
C LEU A 286 8.13 -25.04 0.30
N PHE A 287 7.15 -24.48 1.02
CA PHE A 287 5.72 -24.67 0.79
C PHE A 287 5.33 -24.33 -0.65
N ASN A 288 4.50 -25.18 -1.28
CA ASN A 288 3.91 -24.99 -2.59
C ASN A 288 2.49 -24.39 -2.46
N PRO A 289 2.26 -23.15 -2.93
CA PRO A 289 0.94 -22.50 -2.87
C PRO A 289 -0.18 -23.18 -3.66
N GLU A 290 0.12 -23.93 -4.73
CA GLU A 290 -0.90 -24.61 -5.56
C GLU A 290 -1.70 -25.63 -4.73
N SER A 291 -1.10 -26.19 -3.69
CA SER A 291 -1.78 -27.08 -2.74
C SER A 291 -2.96 -26.41 -2.02
N LEU A 292 -2.99 -25.07 -1.93
CA LEU A 292 -4.13 -24.33 -1.36
C LEU A 292 -5.39 -24.46 -2.21
N GLU A 293 -5.25 -24.47 -3.54
CA GLU A 293 -6.36 -24.64 -4.47
C GLU A 293 -6.96 -26.04 -4.34
N LYS A 294 -6.11 -27.07 -4.24
CA LYS A 294 -6.55 -28.45 -4.00
C LYS A 294 -7.33 -28.57 -2.71
N VAL A 295 -6.84 -27.98 -1.63
CA VAL A 295 -7.54 -27.95 -0.34
C VAL A 295 -8.90 -27.27 -0.48
N SER A 296 -9.00 -26.17 -1.23
CA SER A 296 -10.28 -25.49 -1.46
C SER A 296 -11.30 -26.43 -2.12
N ARG A 297 -10.90 -27.11 -3.20
CA ARG A 297 -11.77 -28.04 -3.93
C ARG A 297 -12.12 -29.28 -3.10
N LEU A 298 -11.17 -29.83 -2.34
CA LEU A 298 -11.41 -30.95 -1.44
C LEU A 298 -12.35 -30.59 -0.28
N ASN A 299 -12.34 -29.34 0.20
CA ASN A 299 -13.30 -28.88 1.22
C ASN A 299 -14.75 -28.93 0.73
N GLU A 300 -14.99 -28.75 -0.58
CA GLU A 300 -16.33 -28.90 -1.14
C GLU A 300 -16.73 -30.37 -1.20
N LEU A 301 -15.83 -31.24 -1.65
CA LEU A 301 -16.05 -32.68 -1.70
C LEU A 301 -16.22 -33.31 -0.31
N SER A 302 -15.48 -32.83 0.69
CA SER A 302 -15.57 -33.25 2.10
C SER A 302 -16.99 -33.07 2.67
N LYS A 303 -17.74 -32.05 2.22
CA LYS A 303 -19.13 -31.87 2.65
C LYS A 303 -20.06 -32.98 2.15
N LYS A 304 -19.75 -33.56 0.99
CA LYS A 304 -20.53 -34.62 0.34
C LYS A 304 -20.13 -36.02 0.83
N TYR A 305 -18.82 -36.26 1.00
CA TYR A 305 -18.28 -37.58 1.30
C TYR A 305 -17.80 -37.75 2.76
N HIS A 306 -17.92 -36.71 3.58
CA HIS A 306 -17.69 -36.72 5.02
C HIS A 306 -16.27 -37.07 5.52
N PHE A 307 -15.24 -37.02 4.66
CA PHE A 307 -13.84 -37.16 5.06
C PHE A 307 -13.24 -35.87 5.67
N GLN A 308 -12.15 -36.01 6.42
CA GLN A 308 -11.35 -34.91 6.97
C GLN A 308 -10.10 -34.63 6.14
N ILE A 309 -9.64 -33.38 6.10
CA ILE A 309 -8.44 -32.99 5.34
C ILE A 309 -7.25 -32.82 6.28
N ILE A 310 -6.14 -33.48 5.93
CA ILE A 310 -4.81 -33.29 6.53
C ILE A 310 -3.95 -32.50 5.53
N PHE A 311 -3.28 -31.46 6.01
CA PHE A 311 -2.28 -30.76 5.23
C PHE A 311 -0.90 -31.00 5.83
N ASP A 312 0.02 -31.52 5.01
CA ASP A 312 1.38 -31.84 5.41
C ASP A 312 2.40 -31.24 4.45
N GLY A 313 3.53 -30.76 4.97
CA GLY A 313 4.59 -30.13 4.20
C GLY A 313 4.59 -28.59 4.26
N GLY A 314 5.72 -28.01 4.68
CA GLY A 314 5.98 -26.57 4.60
C GLY A 314 5.14 -25.68 5.54
N VAL A 315 4.40 -26.25 6.50
CA VAL A 315 3.48 -25.47 7.33
C VAL A 315 4.20 -24.70 8.43
N LYS A 316 4.01 -23.38 8.46
CA LYS A 316 4.61 -22.43 9.40
C LYS A 316 3.57 -21.43 9.91
N PRO A 317 3.82 -20.75 11.05
CA PRO A 317 2.94 -19.68 11.51
C PRO A 317 2.68 -18.57 10.48
N THR A 318 3.60 -18.35 9.53
CA THR A 318 3.48 -17.32 8.50
C THR A 318 2.48 -17.66 7.39
N ASN A 319 2.21 -18.94 7.10
CA ASN A 319 1.33 -19.37 6.00
C ASN A 319 0.06 -20.11 6.46
N VAL A 320 0.02 -20.63 7.70
CA VAL A 320 -1.07 -21.45 8.24
C VAL A 320 -2.46 -20.80 8.15
N ARG A 321 -2.52 -19.47 8.13
CA ARG A 321 -3.78 -18.70 8.02
C ARG A 321 -4.52 -18.98 6.72
N ARG A 322 -3.78 -19.27 5.64
CA ARG A 322 -4.33 -19.51 4.28
C ARG A 322 -4.68 -20.98 4.04
N ILE A 323 -4.09 -21.90 4.81
CA ILE A 323 -4.33 -23.34 4.69
C ILE A 323 -5.70 -23.67 5.28
N ASN A 324 -6.74 -23.96 4.48
CA ASN A 324 -8.07 -24.30 5.01
C ASN A 324 -8.23 -25.82 5.27
N ALA A 325 -7.39 -26.39 6.12
CA ALA A 325 -7.49 -27.79 6.56
C ALA A 325 -7.68 -27.88 8.08
N LYS A 326 -8.47 -28.86 8.54
CA LYS A 326 -8.72 -29.08 9.98
C LYS A 326 -7.51 -29.67 10.67
N TYR A 327 -6.82 -30.61 10.02
CA TYR A 327 -5.61 -31.25 10.51
C TYR A 327 -4.39 -30.66 9.78
N ILE A 328 -3.37 -30.31 10.54
CA ILE A 328 -2.13 -29.71 10.05
C ILE A 328 -0.95 -30.49 10.63
N VAL A 329 -0.01 -30.84 9.78
CA VAL A 329 1.26 -31.44 10.18
C VAL A 329 2.37 -30.39 10.06
N SER A 330 3.19 -30.26 11.09
CA SER A 330 4.38 -29.41 11.05
C SER A 330 5.52 -30.04 11.85
N GLY A 331 6.69 -30.15 11.22
CA GLY A 331 7.94 -30.56 11.88
C GLY A 331 8.82 -29.34 12.18
N SER A 332 9.59 -28.90 11.19
CA SER A 332 10.54 -27.78 11.33
C SER A 332 9.90 -26.45 11.70
N GLY A 333 8.65 -26.19 11.28
CA GLY A 333 7.91 -24.97 11.66
C GLY A 333 7.69 -24.81 13.17
N ILE A 334 7.79 -25.90 13.93
CA ILE A 334 7.71 -25.93 15.39
C ILE A 334 9.08 -26.20 16.01
N LEU A 335 9.75 -27.27 15.57
CA LEU A 335 10.96 -27.77 16.23
C LEU A 335 12.19 -26.87 16.01
N SER A 336 12.23 -26.11 14.91
CA SER A 336 13.31 -25.18 14.59
C SER A 336 13.03 -23.75 15.05
N SER A 337 11.91 -23.52 15.76
CA SER A 337 11.58 -22.21 16.33
C SER A 337 12.32 -21.97 17.65
N ASP A 338 12.68 -20.71 17.91
CA ASP A 338 13.20 -20.26 19.21
C ASP A 338 12.21 -20.54 20.36
N ASP A 339 10.91 -20.52 20.06
CA ASP A 339 9.83 -20.87 20.97
C ASP A 339 8.86 -21.86 20.30
N PRO A 340 9.14 -23.17 20.41
CA PRO A 340 8.30 -24.21 19.81
C PRO A 340 6.86 -24.21 20.32
N ILE A 341 6.63 -23.86 21.60
CA ILE A 341 5.30 -23.82 22.20
C ILE A 341 4.50 -22.67 21.59
N LYS A 342 5.11 -21.48 21.47
CA LYS A 342 4.47 -20.34 20.81
C LYS A 342 4.15 -20.66 19.35
N SER A 343 5.10 -21.21 18.59
CA SER A 343 4.85 -21.62 17.18
C SER A 343 3.70 -22.61 17.07
N PHE A 344 3.66 -23.62 17.95
CA PHE A 344 2.55 -24.59 18.00
C PHE A 344 1.20 -23.89 18.23
N LEU A 345 1.13 -22.97 19.20
CA LEU A 345 -0.09 -22.23 19.52
C LEU A 345 -0.52 -21.31 18.37
N GLU A 346 0.43 -20.68 17.68
CA GLU A 346 0.15 -19.90 16.48
C GLU A 346 -0.46 -20.77 15.38
N LEU A 347 0.13 -21.94 15.09
CA LEU A 347 -0.44 -22.90 14.14
C LEU A 347 -1.85 -23.34 14.52
N LYS A 348 -2.06 -23.68 15.79
CA LYS A 348 -3.35 -24.12 16.34
C LYS A 348 -4.45 -23.06 16.19
N THR A 349 -4.07 -21.80 16.28
CA THR A 349 -4.98 -20.64 16.13
C THR A 349 -4.99 -20.06 14.72
N SER A 350 -4.35 -20.72 13.74
CA SER A 350 -4.18 -20.22 12.38
C SER A 350 -3.55 -18.83 12.30
N SER A 351 -2.68 -18.50 13.26
CA SER A 351 -1.99 -17.22 13.41
C SER A 351 -2.92 -16.00 13.42
N ARG A 352 -4.17 -16.16 13.88
CA ARG A 352 -5.15 -15.06 13.94
C ARG A 352 -4.76 -13.89 14.85
N TYR A 353 -3.82 -14.14 15.77
CA TYR A 353 -3.39 -13.19 16.80
C TYR A 353 -1.97 -12.69 16.60
N ARG A 354 -1.28 -13.20 15.57
CA ARG A 354 0.01 -12.68 15.15
C ARG A 354 -0.25 -11.66 14.07
N ASP A 355 0.16 -10.42 14.32
CA ASP A 355 0.28 -9.46 13.25
C ASP A 355 1.54 -9.79 12.44
N ILE A 356 1.33 -10.48 11.32
CA ILE A 356 2.41 -10.88 10.40
C ILE A 356 2.69 -9.78 9.37
N GLU A 357 1.85 -8.76 9.28
CA GLU A 357 1.93 -7.77 8.21
C GLU A 357 3.23 -6.93 8.27
N PRO A 358 3.70 -6.48 9.46
CA PRO A 358 5.00 -5.82 9.58
C PRO A 358 6.18 -6.72 9.18
N GLU A 359 6.12 -8.02 9.50
CA GLU A 359 7.17 -8.98 9.14
C GLU A 359 7.24 -9.18 7.62
N ILE A 360 6.11 -9.42 6.98
CA ILE A 360 6.03 -9.57 5.51
C ILE A 360 6.52 -8.29 4.83
N ARG A 361 6.07 -7.12 5.30
CA ARG A 361 6.50 -5.82 4.76
C ARG A 361 8.02 -5.65 4.86
N GLY A 362 8.60 -5.93 6.03
CA GLY A 362 10.04 -5.85 6.25
C GLY A 362 10.82 -6.81 5.34
N ASP A 363 10.34 -8.04 5.18
CA ASP A 363 10.96 -9.04 4.29
C ASP A 363 10.90 -8.61 2.82
N ILE A 364 9.77 -8.08 2.36
CA ILE A 364 9.62 -7.54 1.00
C ILE A 364 10.58 -6.38 0.75
N ILE A 365 10.65 -5.40 1.66
CA ILE A 365 11.56 -4.25 1.52
C ILE A 365 13.02 -4.74 1.47
N LYS A 366 13.38 -5.69 2.34
CA LYS A 366 14.72 -6.28 2.36
C LYS A 366 15.04 -6.97 1.03
N LYS A 367 14.14 -7.81 0.52
CA LYS A 367 14.34 -8.52 -0.75
C LYS A 367 14.45 -7.56 -1.95
N ILE A 368 13.61 -6.53 -2.01
CA ILE A 368 13.73 -5.48 -3.03
C ILE A 368 15.10 -4.80 -2.91
N LYS A 369 15.53 -4.45 -1.70
CA LYS A 369 16.84 -3.83 -1.48
C LYS A 369 17.97 -4.73 -1.94
N ASP A 370 17.93 -6.01 -1.62
CA ASP A 370 18.95 -6.99 -2.01
C ASP A 370 19.01 -7.16 -3.54
N VAL A 371 17.86 -7.21 -4.22
CA VAL A 371 17.78 -7.26 -5.69
C VAL A 371 18.36 -5.99 -6.31
N VAL A 372 17.85 -4.82 -5.94
CA VAL A 372 18.23 -3.54 -6.56
C VAL A 372 19.70 -3.18 -6.28
N SER A 373 20.22 -3.56 -5.11
CA SER A 373 21.63 -3.28 -4.76
C SER A 373 22.62 -4.07 -5.61
N LYS A 374 22.25 -5.29 -6.07
CA LYS A 374 23.09 -6.15 -6.91
C LYS A 374 23.12 -5.74 -8.39
N LEU A 375 22.18 -4.90 -8.83
CA LEU A 375 22.08 -4.50 -10.24
C LEU A 375 22.86 -3.20 -10.49
N ASP A 376 24.14 -3.29 -10.85
CA ASP A 376 25.05 -2.14 -10.98
C ASP A 376 24.63 -1.06 -11.98
N PHE A 377 23.90 -1.46 -13.03
CA PHE A 377 23.37 -0.53 -14.04
C PHE A 377 22.15 0.27 -13.56
N VAL A 378 21.51 -0.12 -12.43
CA VAL A 378 20.47 0.66 -11.76
C VAL A 378 21.12 1.74 -10.91
N ILE A 379 20.75 3.00 -11.12
CA ILE A 379 21.28 4.16 -10.37
C ILE A 379 20.35 4.63 -9.25
N SER A 380 19.04 4.33 -9.36
CA SER A 380 18.04 4.69 -8.36
C SER A 380 16.91 3.66 -8.34
N GLY A 381 16.51 3.22 -7.15
CA GLY A 381 15.31 2.41 -6.96
C GLY A 381 14.45 2.99 -5.85
N ASN A 382 13.22 3.36 -6.13
CA ASN A 382 12.33 4.01 -5.16
C ASN A 382 11.07 3.19 -5.00
N LEU A 383 10.70 2.88 -3.76
CA LEU A 383 9.37 2.37 -3.47
C LEU A 383 8.43 3.57 -3.33
N VAL A 384 7.33 3.60 -4.09
CA VAL A 384 6.42 4.75 -4.15
C VAL A 384 4.96 4.31 -3.95
N GLY A 385 4.01 5.22 -4.16
CA GLY A 385 2.58 4.89 -4.07
C GLY A 385 2.05 4.79 -2.64
N SER A 386 1.19 3.80 -2.40
CA SER A 386 0.58 3.50 -1.08
C SER A 386 1.47 2.62 -0.21
N PHE A 387 2.32 1.76 -0.81
CA PHE A 387 3.14 0.81 -0.06
C PHE A 387 4.03 1.48 1.00
N PRO A 388 4.84 2.52 0.72
CA PRO A 388 5.64 3.21 1.74
C PRO A 388 4.84 3.80 2.91
N LYS A 389 3.53 4.00 2.75
CA LYS A 389 2.68 4.81 3.64
C LYS A 389 1.73 3.98 4.50
N ASN A 390 1.33 2.80 4.06
CA ASN A 390 0.38 1.94 4.78
C ASN A 390 1.14 0.90 5.61
N GLU A 391 0.76 0.75 6.88
CA GLU A 391 1.31 -0.28 7.77
C GLU A 391 0.62 -1.65 7.53
N GLU A 392 -0.64 -1.63 7.09
CA GLU A 392 -1.42 -2.83 6.77
C GLU A 392 -1.22 -3.26 5.30
N LEU A 393 -0.91 -4.54 5.08
CA LEU A 393 -0.72 -5.15 3.77
C LEU A 393 -2.04 -5.44 3.05
N ARG A 394 -3.16 -5.52 3.78
CA ARG A 394 -4.49 -5.76 3.17
C ARG A 394 -4.98 -4.61 2.30
N ASP A 395 -4.39 -3.42 2.48
CA ASP A 395 -4.67 -2.22 1.70
C ASP A 395 -3.63 -1.99 0.59
N ILE A 396 -2.74 -2.96 0.36
CA ILE A 396 -1.67 -2.90 -0.64
C ILE A 396 -2.05 -3.83 -1.78
N ASN A 397 -2.60 -3.24 -2.85
CA ASN A 397 -2.85 -3.96 -4.11
C ASN A 397 -1.56 -4.12 -4.92
N ASP A 398 -0.78 -3.05 -5.03
CA ASP A 398 0.45 -3.00 -5.82
C ASP A 398 1.61 -2.39 -5.01
N ILE A 399 2.79 -2.97 -5.15
CA ILE A 399 4.06 -2.46 -4.64
C ILE A 399 4.75 -1.75 -5.81
N ASP A 400 4.55 -0.44 -5.87
CA ASP A 400 5.12 0.42 -6.91
C ASP A 400 6.62 0.60 -6.70
N VAL A 401 7.43 0.12 -7.64
CA VAL A 401 8.89 0.23 -7.64
C VAL A 401 9.35 0.97 -8.89
N VAL A 402 9.87 2.18 -8.69
CA VAL A 402 10.44 3.03 -9.76
C VAL A 402 11.95 2.78 -9.83
N LEU A 403 12.43 2.24 -10.94
CA LEU A 403 13.83 1.92 -11.20
C LEU A 403 14.35 2.84 -12.31
N ILE A 404 15.47 3.50 -12.07
CA ILE A 404 16.15 4.33 -13.06
C ILE A 404 17.52 3.72 -13.32
N THR A 405 17.82 3.43 -14.59
CA THR A 405 19.07 2.81 -15.07
C THR A 405 19.95 3.82 -15.80
N LYS A 406 21.24 3.49 -15.97
CA LYS A 406 22.15 4.26 -16.83
C LYS A 406 21.70 4.22 -18.30
N GLU A 407 21.28 3.04 -18.74
CA GLU A 407 20.75 2.77 -20.07
C GLU A 407 19.67 1.69 -19.97
N LEU A 408 18.60 1.79 -20.75
CA LEU A 408 17.51 0.83 -20.78
C LEU A 408 17.46 0.09 -22.12
N ASN A 409 18.04 -1.11 -22.13
CA ASN A 409 17.96 -2.06 -23.23
C ASN A 409 17.27 -3.36 -22.79
N LYS A 410 17.02 -4.26 -23.76
CA LYS A 410 16.29 -5.52 -23.53
C LYS A 410 16.95 -6.40 -22.46
N ASN A 411 18.28 -6.44 -22.44
CA ASN A 411 19.03 -7.27 -21.49
C ASN A 411 18.89 -6.74 -20.06
N ASN A 412 19.07 -5.44 -19.86
CA ASN A 412 18.90 -4.80 -18.55
C ASN A 412 17.45 -4.94 -18.03
N PHE A 413 16.47 -4.77 -18.92
CA PHE A 413 15.05 -4.96 -18.60
C PHE A 413 14.76 -6.40 -18.15
N ASN A 414 15.20 -7.40 -18.93
CA ASN A 414 15.00 -8.81 -18.60
C ASN A 414 15.70 -9.17 -17.28
N SER A 415 16.93 -8.69 -17.07
CA SER A 415 17.68 -8.93 -15.82
C SER A 415 16.95 -8.41 -14.59
N ILE A 416 16.33 -7.21 -14.67
CA ILE A 416 15.47 -6.68 -13.59
C ILE A 416 14.28 -7.62 -13.34
N VAL A 417 13.52 -7.94 -14.40
CA VAL A 417 12.30 -8.75 -14.30
C VAL A 417 12.62 -10.16 -13.76
N GLU A 418 13.68 -10.80 -14.25
CA GLU A 418 14.17 -12.10 -13.78
C GLU A 418 14.62 -12.06 -12.31
N SER A 419 15.30 -11.00 -11.88
CA SER A 419 15.72 -10.85 -10.49
C SER A 419 14.53 -10.72 -9.53
N PHE A 420 13.49 -9.99 -9.92
CA PHE A 420 12.24 -9.92 -9.16
C PHE A 420 11.44 -11.24 -9.22
N ASN A 421 11.48 -11.96 -10.34
CA ASN A 421 10.93 -13.32 -10.41
C ASN A 421 11.69 -14.29 -9.50
N GLY A 422 13.00 -14.11 -9.30
CA GLY A 422 13.81 -14.94 -8.41
C GLY A 422 13.34 -14.91 -6.94
N ILE A 423 12.85 -13.76 -6.46
CA ILE A 423 12.31 -13.64 -5.10
C ILE A 423 10.85 -14.06 -4.97
N LYS A 424 10.15 -14.28 -6.09
CA LYS A 424 8.74 -14.69 -6.16
C LYS A 424 8.51 -15.98 -5.38
N LYS A 425 9.19 -17.07 -5.79
CA LYS A 425 8.99 -18.42 -5.22
C LYS A 425 9.19 -18.45 -3.70
N GLU A 426 10.15 -17.68 -3.20
CA GLU A 426 10.43 -17.61 -1.77
C GLU A 426 9.33 -16.89 -0.99
N LEU A 427 8.84 -15.76 -1.49
CA LEU A 427 7.74 -15.01 -0.87
C LEU A 427 6.42 -15.79 -0.90
N GLU A 428 6.09 -16.39 -2.05
CA GLU A 428 4.89 -17.20 -2.21
C GLU A 428 4.92 -18.40 -1.26
N SER A 429 6.07 -19.05 -1.16
CA SER A 429 6.25 -20.18 -0.25
C SER A 429 6.15 -19.79 1.23
N ARG A 430 6.86 -18.74 1.64
CA ARG A 430 6.94 -18.35 3.05
C ARG A 430 5.60 -17.90 3.61
N TYR A 431 4.78 -17.25 2.78
CA TYR A 431 3.59 -16.54 3.22
C TYR A 431 2.28 -17.02 2.58
N GLY A 432 2.34 -17.81 1.51
CA GLY A 432 1.18 -18.36 0.80
C GLY A 432 0.42 -17.36 -0.07
N PHE A 433 0.99 -16.18 -0.35
CA PHE A 433 0.42 -15.25 -1.34
C PHE A 433 0.81 -15.68 -2.74
N LYS A 434 -0.03 -15.40 -3.75
CA LYS A 434 0.41 -15.37 -5.14
C LYS A 434 1.20 -14.08 -5.35
N VAL A 435 2.31 -14.11 -6.07
CA VAL A 435 3.14 -12.93 -6.36
C VAL A 435 3.19 -12.73 -7.87
N LEU A 436 2.88 -11.52 -8.31
CA LEU A 436 2.87 -11.13 -9.72
C LEU A 436 3.92 -10.06 -9.99
N ILE A 437 4.59 -10.14 -11.13
CA ILE A 437 5.48 -9.09 -11.63
C ILE A 437 4.75 -8.38 -12.76
N ASN A 438 4.52 -7.08 -12.59
CA ASN A 438 3.89 -6.24 -13.59
C ASN A 438 4.89 -5.18 -14.10
N PRO A 439 5.62 -5.44 -15.19
CA PRO A 439 6.54 -4.49 -15.79
C PRO A 439 5.84 -3.66 -16.87
N THR A 440 4.68 -3.07 -16.57
CA THR A 440 3.96 -2.16 -17.47
C THR A 440 3.96 -0.75 -16.90
N LEU A 441 3.64 0.25 -17.71
CA LEU A 441 3.44 1.63 -17.28
C LEU A 441 1.96 1.97 -17.36
N GLY A 442 1.28 2.11 -16.23
CA GLY A 442 -0.14 2.43 -16.22
C GLY A 442 -0.84 1.96 -14.95
N PRO A 443 -2.18 2.09 -14.86
CA PRO A 443 -2.94 1.77 -13.67
C PRO A 443 -3.50 0.35 -13.81
N LEU A 444 -2.67 -0.61 -14.22
CA LEU A 444 -3.10 -1.98 -14.43
C LEU A 444 -3.16 -2.68 -13.07
N LYS A 445 -4.36 -2.80 -12.52
CA LYS A 445 -4.60 -3.45 -11.24
C LYS A 445 -4.98 -4.91 -11.41
N PHE A 446 -4.51 -5.73 -10.46
CA PHE A 446 -4.86 -7.14 -10.33
C PHE A 446 -5.74 -7.30 -9.09
N ASN A 447 -6.97 -7.76 -9.27
CA ASN A 447 -7.98 -7.85 -8.19
C ASN A 447 -7.97 -9.20 -7.46
N GLU A 448 -6.88 -9.96 -7.57
CA GLU A 448 -6.72 -11.28 -6.94
C GLU A 448 -6.02 -11.15 -5.58
N ASP A 449 -6.12 -12.18 -4.72
CA ASP A 449 -5.42 -12.26 -3.43
C ASP A 449 -3.90 -12.49 -3.63
N CYS A 450 -3.25 -11.52 -4.26
CA CYS A 450 -1.87 -11.54 -4.70
C CYS A 450 -1.12 -10.26 -4.31
N ILE A 451 0.20 -10.36 -4.23
CA ILE A 451 1.11 -9.22 -4.11
C ILE A 451 1.65 -8.93 -5.50
N VAL A 452 1.44 -7.70 -5.98
CA VAL A 452 1.95 -7.28 -7.30
C VAL A 452 3.18 -6.41 -7.12
N PHE A 453 4.32 -6.79 -7.69
CA PHE A 453 5.44 -5.89 -7.89
C PHE A 453 5.25 -5.14 -9.21
N HIS A 454 4.85 -3.88 -9.13
CA HIS A 454 4.67 -3.01 -10.29
C HIS A 454 6.00 -2.29 -10.57
N LEU A 455 6.68 -2.73 -11.63
CA LEU A 455 8.03 -2.28 -11.98
C LEU A 455 7.96 -1.22 -13.08
N MET A 456 8.22 0.03 -12.70
CA MET A 456 8.32 1.16 -13.62
C MET A 456 9.80 1.46 -13.86
N ILE A 457 10.28 1.14 -15.06
CA ILE A 457 11.70 1.09 -15.39
C ILE A 457 11.99 2.17 -16.44
N TYR A 458 12.98 3.01 -16.15
CA TYR A 458 13.37 4.12 -17.01
C TYR A 458 14.89 4.16 -17.16
N ASP A 459 15.39 4.64 -18.30
CA ASP A 459 16.70 5.30 -18.32
C ASP A 459 16.55 6.76 -17.86
N ILE A 460 17.65 7.50 -17.82
CA ILE A 460 17.65 8.90 -17.35
C ILE A 460 16.75 9.78 -18.24
N GLU A 461 16.87 9.69 -19.56
CA GLU A 461 16.12 10.53 -20.50
C GLU A 461 14.62 10.23 -20.46
N SER A 462 14.25 8.94 -20.40
CA SER A 462 12.86 8.51 -20.29
C SER A 462 12.26 8.90 -18.94
N HIS A 463 13.05 8.89 -17.86
CA HIS A 463 12.60 9.36 -16.55
C HIS A 463 12.31 10.87 -16.57
N ILE A 464 13.19 11.67 -17.17
CA ILE A 464 12.98 13.11 -17.36
C ILE A 464 11.71 13.35 -18.18
N SER A 465 11.58 12.68 -19.32
CA SER A 465 10.39 12.80 -20.18
C SER A 465 9.11 12.36 -19.46
N HIS A 466 9.19 11.35 -18.58
CA HIS A 466 8.06 10.94 -17.76
C HIS A 466 7.69 11.99 -16.71
N CYS A 467 8.67 12.62 -16.07
CA CYS A 467 8.47 13.72 -15.13
C CYS A 467 7.79 14.93 -15.78
N GLU A 468 8.23 15.31 -16.98
CA GLU A 468 7.63 16.40 -17.77
C GLU A 468 6.18 16.08 -18.17
N LYS A 469 5.95 14.85 -18.64
CA LYS A 469 4.63 14.42 -19.13
C LYS A 469 3.65 14.03 -18.02
N SER A 470 4.13 13.66 -16.83
CA SER A 470 3.32 13.19 -15.69
C SER A 470 3.74 13.85 -14.36
N PRO A 471 3.74 15.20 -14.29
CA PRO A 471 4.34 15.93 -13.18
C PRO A 471 3.60 15.70 -11.86
N PHE A 472 2.29 15.46 -11.89
CA PHE A 472 1.50 15.17 -10.70
C PHE A 472 1.95 13.90 -9.97
N THR A 473 2.16 12.82 -10.74
CA THR A 473 2.57 11.51 -10.24
C THR A 473 4.01 11.56 -9.73
N CYS A 474 4.92 12.16 -10.51
CA CYS A 474 6.33 12.26 -10.16
C CYS A 474 6.53 13.14 -8.93
N LEU A 475 5.81 14.27 -8.82
CA LEU A 475 5.81 15.09 -7.61
C LEU A 475 5.37 14.26 -6.38
N ASP A 476 4.39 13.37 -6.54
CA ASP A 476 3.92 12.50 -5.47
C ASP A 476 4.90 11.41 -5.06
N TRP A 477 5.65 10.88 -6.02
CA TRP A 477 6.72 9.89 -5.82
C TRP A 477 7.89 10.47 -5.03
N GLN A 478 8.27 11.73 -5.30
CA GLN A 478 9.36 12.42 -4.59
C GLN A 478 9.13 12.60 -3.08
N ARG A 479 7.91 12.32 -2.56
CA ARG A 479 7.68 12.29 -1.10
C ARG A 479 8.19 11.02 -0.44
N SER A 480 8.44 9.96 -1.21
CA SER A 480 8.90 8.71 -0.64
C SER A 480 10.30 8.86 -0.06
N LYS A 481 10.50 8.32 1.15
CA LYS A 481 11.80 8.22 1.80
C LYS A 481 12.42 6.83 1.65
N LEU A 482 11.71 5.90 1.01
CA LEU A 482 12.17 4.53 0.79
C LEU A 482 12.81 4.44 -0.60
N PHE A 483 14.13 4.62 -0.64
CA PHE A 483 14.94 4.48 -1.84
C PHE A 483 16.19 3.64 -1.59
N ILE A 484 16.71 3.08 -2.68
CA ILE A 484 17.94 2.30 -2.78
C ILE A 484 18.84 3.01 -3.79
N LYS A 485 20.12 3.15 -3.45
CA LYS A 485 21.10 4.01 -4.15
C LYS A 485 20.70 5.48 -4.04
N LYS A 486 20.48 6.20 -5.14
CA LYS A 486 20.11 7.62 -5.13
C LYS A 486 18.59 7.79 -5.05
N PRO A 487 18.05 8.85 -4.42
CA PRO A 487 16.64 9.21 -4.57
C PRO A 487 16.37 9.70 -6.00
N MET A 488 15.18 9.43 -6.55
CA MET A 488 14.86 9.86 -7.93
C MET A 488 14.96 11.38 -8.14
N SER A 489 14.70 12.16 -7.08
CA SER A 489 14.78 13.63 -7.13
C SER A 489 16.20 14.18 -7.27
N GLU A 490 17.23 13.36 -7.05
CA GLU A 490 18.63 13.71 -7.36
C GLU A 490 18.93 13.54 -8.86
N ILE A 491 18.18 12.68 -9.56
CA ILE A 491 18.31 12.50 -11.01
C ILE A 491 17.54 13.59 -11.74
N TYR A 492 16.27 13.76 -11.41
CA TYR A 492 15.46 14.87 -11.92
C TYR A 492 14.37 15.26 -10.92
N LYS A 493 14.23 16.56 -10.68
CA LYS A 493 13.31 17.08 -9.67
C LYS A 493 12.13 17.82 -10.31
N VAL A 494 10.93 17.27 -10.17
CA VAL A 494 9.68 18.02 -10.39
C VAL A 494 9.53 19.04 -9.25
N ARG A 495 9.84 20.31 -9.55
CA ARG A 495 9.89 21.38 -8.56
C ARG A 495 8.52 21.90 -8.17
N PHE A 496 7.58 21.95 -9.11
CA PHE A 496 6.26 22.57 -8.92
C PHE A 496 5.25 22.08 -9.95
N LEU A 497 3.97 22.36 -9.67
CA LEU A 497 2.89 22.21 -10.64
C LEU A 497 2.60 23.57 -11.28
N GLN A 498 2.18 23.54 -12.53
CA GLN A 498 1.76 24.71 -13.31
C GLN A 498 0.30 24.54 -13.74
N PRO A 499 -0.45 25.63 -13.95
CA PRO A 499 -1.80 25.56 -14.48
C PRO A 499 -1.90 24.76 -15.79
N SER A 500 -0.94 24.92 -16.71
CA SER A 500 -0.91 24.16 -17.98
C SER A 500 -0.84 22.64 -17.81
N HIS A 501 -0.26 22.13 -16.70
CA HIS A 501 -0.13 20.70 -16.46
C HIS A 501 -1.48 19.98 -16.42
N PHE A 502 -2.57 20.69 -16.07
CA PHE A 502 -3.92 20.10 -16.02
C PHE A 502 -4.49 19.79 -17.40
N PHE A 503 -3.95 20.39 -18.46
CA PHE A 503 -4.39 20.21 -19.84
C PHE A 503 -3.38 19.44 -20.69
N ASN A 504 -2.08 19.66 -20.47
CA ASN A 504 -1.02 19.16 -21.35
C ASN A 504 -0.37 17.84 -20.90
N SER A 505 -0.68 17.36 -19.68
CA SER A 505 -0.07 16.12 -19.17
C SER A 505 -0.67 14.87 -19.83
N ARG A 506 0.10 13.77 -19.84
CA ARG A 506 -0.26 12.40 -20.32
C ARG A 506 -1.54 11.81 -19.70
N ARG A 507 -2.12 12.48 -18.70
CA ARG A 507 -3.38 12.13 -18.02
C ARG A 507 -4.07 13.40 -17.58
N SER A 508 -4.38 14.24 -18.55
CA SER A 508 -5.23 15.40 -18.36
C SER A 508 -6.66 14.98 -18.02
N ALA A 509 -7.44 15.93 -17.51
CA ALA A 509 -8.87 15.75 -17.30
C ALA A 509 -9.59 15.26 -18.58
N THR A 510 -9.14 15.70 -19.75
CA THR A 510 -9.66 15.29 -21.06
C THR A 510 -9.34 13.84 -21.40
N GLU A 511 -8.11 13.36 -21.17
CA GLU A 511 -7.76 11.95 -21.39
C GLU A 511 -8.57 11.03 -20.47
N TYR A 512 -8.68 11.38 -19.18
CA TYR A 512 -9.51 10.65 -18.22
C TYR A 512 -10.98 10.54 -18.66
N LEU A 513 -11.53 11.64 -19.19
CA LEU A 513 -12.89 11.66 -19.72
C LEU A 513 -13.04 10.77 -20.96
N SER A 514 -12.04 10.75 -21.85
CA SER A 514 -12.07 9.90 -23.04
C SER A 514 -12.09 8.40 -22.67
N GLU A 515 -11.27 8.00 -21.69
CA GLU A 515 -11.14 6.61 -21.24
C GLU A 515 -12.40 6.11 -20.53
N ILE A 516 -13.00 6.94 -19.66
CA ILE A 516 -14.23 6.56 -18.98
C ILE A 516 -15.42 6.46 -19.95
N LYS A 517 -15.47 7.30 -20.99
CA LYS A 517 -16.51 7.25 -22.04
C LYS A 517 -16.35 6.05 -22.96
N SER A 518 -15.12 5.72 -23.35
CA SER A 518 -14.85 4.57 -24.23
C SER A 518 -14.88 3.22 -23.50
N ASN A 519 -15.02 3.22 -22.17
CA ASN A 519 -14.90 2.05 -21.31
C ASN A 519 -13.55 1.32 -21.49
N GLN A 520 -12.48 2.08 -21.78
CA GLN A 520 -11.13 1.55 -21.99
C GLN A 520 -10.13 2.24 -21.07
N LEU A 521 -9.31 1.45 -20.39
CA LEU A 521 -8.21 1.91 -19.55
C LEU A 521 -6.89 1.78 -20.32
N SER A 522 -6.14 2.88 -20.44
CA SER A 522 -4.85 2.82 -21.14
C SER A 522 -3.68 2.48 -20.22
N PHE A 523 -2.80 1.63 -20.74
CA PHE A 523 -1.50 1.29 -20.14
C PHE A 523 -0.46 1.21 -21.27
N ARG A 524 0.83 1.06 -20.92
CA ARG A 524 1.90 0.95 -21.89
C ARG A 524 2.79 -0.24 -21.58
N GLU A 525 3.22 -0.91 -22.63
CA GLU A 525 4.19 -2.00 -22.59
C GLU A 525 5.51 -1.56 -23.22
N TYR A 526 6.62 -2.13 -22.76
CA TYR A 526 7.92 -1.87 -23.35
C TYR A 526 8.10 -2.75 -24.58
N THR A 527 8.45 -2.13 -25.71
CA THR A 527 8.95 -2.81 -26.90
C THR A 527 10.40 -2.39 -27.15
N PHE A 528 11.21 -3.28 -27.72
CA PHE A 528 12.63 -3.03 -27.95
C PHE A 528 12.92 -3.13 -29.44
N ASN A 529 13.13 -1.98 -30.08
CA ASN A 529 13.41 -1.87 -31.51
C ASN A 529 14.80 -1.26 -31.70
N SER A 530 15.68 -1.96 -32.43
CA SER A 530 17.03 -1.48 -32.76
C SER A 530 17.84 -0.98 -31.56
N GLY A 531 17.73 -1.68 -30.42
CA GLY A 531 18.44 -1.33 -29.18
C GLY A 531 17.82 -0.20 -28.35
N LYS A 532 16.77 0.48 -28.84
CA LYS A 532 16.04 1.52 -28.10
C LYS A 532 14.73 1.01 -27.54
N VAL A 533 14.39 1.48 -26.34
CA VAL A 533 13.10 1.20 -25.69
C VAL A 533 12.01 2.11 -26.27
N VAL A 534 10.86 1.53 -26.57
CA VAL A 534 9.68 2.24 -27.05
C VAL A 534 8.49 1.86 -26.16
N GLU A 535 7.74 2.86 -25.69
CA GLU A 535 6.52 2.62 -24.93
C GLU A 535 5.32 2.44 -25.90
N GLN A 536 4.74 1.25 -26.00
CA GLN A 536 3.57 0.99 -26.83
C GLN A 536 2.28 1.15 -26.00
N LYS A 537 1.39 2.08 -26.39
CA LYS A 537 0.07 2.26 -25.74
C LYS A 537 -0.84 1.07 -26.06
N LYS A 538 -1.44 0.50 -25.02
CA LYS A 538 -2.41 -0.61 -25.04
C LYS A 538 -3.67 -0.20 -24.26
N PHE A 539 -4.75 -0.94 -24.48
CA PHE A 539 -6.04 -0.70 -23.83
C PHE A 539 -6.58 -1.98 -23.21
N LYS A 540 -7.22 -1.85 -22.04
CA LYS A 540 -7.99 -2.90 -21.38
C LYS A 540 -9.44 -2.42 -21.23
N THR A 541 -10.40 -3.26 -21.60
CA THR A 541 -11.82 -2.97 -21.35
C THR A 541 -12.09 -2.95 -19.84
N MET A 542 -12.73 -1.87 -19.35
CA MET A 542 -13.05 -1.73 -17.94
C MET A 542 -14.28 -2.54 -17.57
N ASN A 543 -14.18 -3.31 -16.48
CA ASN A 543 -15.35 -3.88 -15.80
C ASN A 543 -15.94 -2.85 -14.81
N SER A 544 -17.08 -3.19 -14.18
CA SER A 544 -17.75 -2.28 -13.22
C SER A 544 -16.87 -1.89 -12.03
N ARG A 545 -15.97 -2.79 -11.60
CA ARG A 545 -15.03 -2.49 -10.53
C ARG A 545 -13.99 -1.47 -10.98
N ASP A 546 -13.38 -1.70 -12.14
CA ASP A 546 -12.40 -0.81 -12.76
C ASP A 546 -12.98 0.60 -12.91
N ARG A 547 -14.24 0.72 -13.38
CA ARG A 547 -14.93 2.01 -13.51
C ARG A 547 -15.10 2.75 -12.19
N ILE A 548 -15.50 2.08 -11.11
CA ILE A 548 -15.64 2.70 -9.79
C ILE A 548 -14.28 3.16 -9.26
N GLU A 549 -13.25 2.32 -9.36
CA GLU A 549 -11.92 2.68 -8.88
C GLU A 549 -11.31 3.83 -9.68
N PHE A 550 -11.50 3.82 -11.00
CA PHE A 550 -11.03 4.87 -11.89
C PHE A 550 -11.78 6.19 -11.64
N SER A 551 -13.11 6.15 -11.46
CA SER A 551 -13.93 7.31 -11.08
C SER A 551 -13.48 7.92 -9.76
N TYR A 552 -13.18 7.08 -8.76
CA TYR A 552 -12.64 7.53 -7.49
C TYR A 552 -11.25 8.15 -7.66
N HIS A 553 -10.39 7.54 -8.49
CA HIS A 553 -9.07 8.08 -8.79
C HIS A 553 -9.15 9.47 -9.41
N ILE A 554 -9.96 9.64 -10.46
CA ILE A 554 -10.10 10.92 -11.18
C ILE A 554 -10.57 12.02 -10.22
N THR A 555 -11.72 11.80 -9.57
CA THR A 555 -12.33 12.82 -8.68
C THR A 555 -11.39 13.20 -7.55
N LYS A 556 -10.75 12.22 -6.90
CA LYS A 556 -9.79 12.47 -5.82
C LYS A 556 -8.55 13.22 -6.29
N PHE A 557 -7.90 12.77 -7.35
CA PHE A 557 -6.59 13.30 -7.73
C PHE A 557 -6.69 14.65 -8.45
N LEU A 558 -7.77 14.95 -9.16
CA LEU A 558 -8.02 16.31 -9.68
C LEU A 558 -8.08 17.33 -8.54
N MET A 559 -8.88 17.06 -7.49
CA MET A 559 -8.96 17.94 -6.32
C MET A 559 -7.61 18.05 -5.58
N ILE A 560 -6.96 16.92 -5.31
CA ILE A 560 -5.67 16.91 -4.59
C ILE A 560 -4.60 17.68 -5.36
N ASN A 561 -4.49 17.45 -6.67
CA ASN A 561 -3.47 18.12 -7.49
C ASN A 561 -3.77 19.61 -7.59
N PHE A 562 -5.05 20.00 -7.69
CA PHE A 562 -5.44 21.41 -7.62
C PHE A 562 -5.03 22.04 -6.28
N LEU A 563 -5.30 21.39 -5.15
CA LEU A 563 -4.90 21.90 -3.84
C LEU A 563 -3.36 21.97 -3.67
N LYS A 564 -2.60 21.04 -4.25
CA LYS A 564 -1.13 21.13 -4.28
C LYS A 564 -0.66 22.36 -5.06
N LEU A 565 -1.27 22.66 -6.20
CA LEU A 565 -1.01 23.87 -6.98
C LEU A 565 -1.41 25.11 -6.16
N TYR A 566 -2.64 25.14 -5.62
CA TYR A 566 -3.22 26.25 -4.89
C TYR A 566 -2.41 26.63 -3.63
N HIS A 567 -2.03 25.64 -2.81
CA HIS A 567 -1.24 25.85 -1.60
C HIS A 567 0.27 25.85 -1.83
N ARG A 568 0.73 25.48 -3.04
CA ARG A 568 2.15 25.27 -3.39
C ARG A 568 2.87 24.35 -2.41
N LYS A 569 2.19 23.29 -1.97
CA LYS A 569 2.71 22.35 -0.98
C LYS A 569 2.40 20.91 -1.39
N ASN A 570 3.46 20.15 -1.58
CA ASN A 570 3.37 18.71 -1.80
C ASN A 570 3.24 17.97 -0.46
N LYS A 571 2.03 17.96 0.11
CA LYS A 571 1.69 17.20 1.32
C LYS A 571 0.71 16.08 1.04
N LYS A 572 0.58 15.15 2.00
CA LYS A 572 -0.54 14.21 2.05
C LYS A 572 -1.80 14.97 2.47
N TYR A 573 -2.93 14.65 1.84
CA TYR A 573 -4.23 15.16 2.22
C TYR A 573 -5.15 14.00 2.57
N GLU A 574 -5.94 14.18 3.64
CA GLU A 574 -7.03 13.26 3.96
C GLU A 574 -8.27 13.60 3.13
N LEU A 575 -9.03 12.60 2.69
CA LEU A 575 -10.14 12.83 1.73
C LEU A 575 -11.17 13.85 2.26
N LYS A 576 -11.43 13.87 3.58
CA LYS A 576 -12.32 14.85 4.20
C LYS A 576 -11.80 16.29 4.09
N GLU A 577 -10.50 16.49 4.30
CA GLU A 577 -9.82 17.78 4.14
C GLU A 577 -9.87 18.22 2.67
N VAL A 578 -9.55 17.31 1.74
CA VAL A 578 -9.60 17.58 0.29
C VAL A 578 -10.97 18.09 -0.13
N ILE A 579 -12.02 17.35 0.24
CA ILE A 579 -13.40 17.72 -0.11
C ILE A 579 -13.75 19.08 0.49
N SER A 580 -13.42 19.30 1.76
CA SER A 580 -13.73 20.58 2.41
C SER A 580 -13.02 21.76 1.75
N ASP A 581 -11.73 21.66 1.47
CA ASP A 581 -10.94 22.78 0.98
C ASP A 581 -11.15 23.02 -0.52
N TYR A 582 -11.37 21.96 -1.30
CA TYR A 582 -11.72 22.08 -2.71
C TYR A 582 -13.03 22.87 -2.90
N PHE A 583 -14.12 22.48 -2.22
CA PHE A 583 -15.42 23.12 -2.42
C PHE A 583 -15.53 24.53 -1.82
N LYS A 584 -14.62 24.93 -0.91
CA LYS A 584 -14.47 26.35 -0.52
C LYS A 584 -14.02 27.23 -1.69
N ILE A 585 -13.28 26.66 -2.64
CA ILE A 585 -12.70 27.40 -3.76
C ILE A 585 -13.55 27.21 -5.02
N PHE A 586 -13.94 25.96 -5.31
CA PHE A 586 -14.76 25.57 -6.47
C PHE A 586 -16.12 24.97 -6.02
N PRO A 587 -17.11 25.81 -5.66
CA PRO A 587 -18.37 25.37 -5.04
C PRO A 587 -19.42 24.84 -6.02
N LYS A 588 -19.21 24.92 -7.35
CA LYS A 588 -20.22 24.53 -8.33
C LYS A 588 -20.66 23.08 -8.13
N ASN A 589 -21.99 22.87 -8.04
CA ASN A 589 -22.62 21.55 -7.84
C ASN A 589 -22.09 20.77 -6.62
N GLU A 590 -21.63 21.45 -5.57
CA GLU A 590 -21.01 20.86 -4.39
C GLU A 590 -21.78 19.67 -3.80
N LYS A 591 -23.10 19.81 -3.60
CA LYS A 591 -23.93 18.76 -2.99
C LYS A 591 -23.89 17.46 -3.82
N ILE A 592 -24.04 17.59 -5.14
CA ILE A 592 -24.06 16.47 -6.11
C ILE A 592 -22.71 15.76 -6.12
N HIS A 593 -21.62 16.53 -6.19
CA HIS A 593 -20.27 16.00 -6.25
C HIS A 593 -19.84 15.34 -4.94
N LYS A 594 -20.18 15.94 -3.79
CA LYS A 594 -19.94 15.35 -2.47
C LYS A 594 -20.63 14.00 -2.30
N GLU A 595 -21.86 13.88 -2.81
CA GLU A 595 -22.61 12.63 -2.80
C GLU A 595 -21.91 11.56 -3.64
N LEU A 596 -21.55 11.87 -4.90
CA LEU A 596 -20.81 10.98 -5.78
C LEU A 596 -19.51 10.48 -5.14
N ILE A 597 -18.69 11.39 -4.62
CA ILE A 597 -17.36 11.06 -4.05
C ILE A 597 -17.52 10.13 -2.84
N ARG A 598 -18.49 10.38 -1.96
CA ARG A 598 -18.76 9.52 -0.78
C ARG A 598 -19.25 8.13 -1.18
N GLU A 599 -20.13 8.07 -2.18
CA GLU A 599 -20.68 6.82 -2.70
C GLU A 599 -19.58 5.94 -3.31
N ILE A 600 -18.80 6.45 -4.26
CA ILE A 600 -17.73 5.68 -4.91
C ILE A 600 -16.59 5.32 -3.93
N ALA A 601 -16.30 6.18 -2.93
CA ALA A 601 -15.34 5.85 -1.87
C ALA A 601 -15.78 4.64 -1.05
N LYS A 602 -17.08 4.55 -0.72
CA LYS A 602 -17.65 3.42 0.03
C LYS A 602 -17.67 2.14 -0.83
N LEU A 603 -18.06 2.25 -2.10
CA LEU A 603 -18.16 1.08 -3.00
C LEU A 603 -16.80 0.48 -3.34
N ARG A 604 -15.72 1.28 -3.34
CA ARG A 604 -14.35 0.78 -3.48
C ARG A 604 -13.96 -0.23 -2.40
N GLU A 605 -14.58 -0.26 -1.23
CA GLU A 605 -14.23 -1.22 -0.17
C GLU A 605 -15.25 -2.37 -0.07
N ALA A 606 -16.34 -2.28 -0.82
CA ALA A 606 -17.37 -3.30 -0.85
C ALA A 606 -16.93 -4.50 -1.69
N LYS A 607 -17.15 -5.72 -1.17
CA LYS A 607 -16.95 -6.97 -1.92
C LYS A 607 -18.09 -7.23 -2.89
N ASP A 608 -19.32 -7.01 -2.42
CA ASP A 608 -20.54 -7.08 -3.22
C ASP A 608 -21.04 -5.65 -3.41
N PHE A 609 -21.20 -5.23 -4.66
CA PHE A 609 -21.65 -3.88 -4.99
C PHE A 609 -22.46 -3.88 -6.28
N LYS A 610 -23.35 -2.89 -6.39
CA LYS A 610 -23.98 -2.51 -7.66
C LYS A 610 -23.34 -1.21 -8.11
N GLU A 611 -23.06 -1.11 -9.40
CA GLU A 611 -22.54 0.13 -9.96
C GLU A 611 -23.55 1.28 -9.77
N PRO A 612 -23.10 2.47 -9.35
CA PRO A 612 -23.97 3.64 -9.21
C PRO A 612 -24.68 3.96 -10.52
N SER A 613 -25.95 4.35 -10.41
CA SER A 613 -26.70 4.84 -11.57
C SER A 613 -26.00 6.05 -12.19
N ALA A 614 -25.87 6.03 -13.52
CA ALA A 614 -25.25 7.11 -14.29
C ALA A 614 -23.85 7.53 -13.81
N LEU A 615 -23.04 6.59 -13.28
CA LEU A 615 -21.69 6.86 -12.78
C LEU A 615 -20.84 7.70 -13.75
N VAL A 616 -20.79 7.27 -15.02
CA VAL A 616 -19.99 7.93 -16.06
C VAL A 616 -20.43 9.39 -16.26
N ARG A 617 -21.74 9.64 -16.37
CA ARG A 617 -22.28 11.00 -16.56
C ARG A 617 -22.04 11.90 -15.34
N ARG A 618 -22.11 11.35 -14.13
CA ARG A 618 -21.83 12.10 -12.89
C ARG A 618 -20.35 12.48 -12.79
N VAL A 619 -19.45 11.59 -13.17
CA VAL A 619 -18.00 11.86 -13.22
C VAL A 619 -17.68 12.87 -14.32
N GLU A 620 -18.32 12.76 -15.48
CA GLU A 620 -18.21 13.74 -16.55
C GLU A 620 -18.63 15.13 -16.08
N LEU A 621 -19.79 15.28 -15.44
CA LEU A 621 -20.24 16.56 -14.89
C LEU A 621 -19.23 17.13 -13.88
N PHE A 622 -18.62 16.28 -13.05
CA PHE A 622 -17.55 16.70 -12.14
C PHE A 622 -16.34 17.27 -12.89
N ILE A 623 -15.91 16.61 -13.97
CA ILE A 623 -14.78 17.06 -14.80
C ILE A 623 -15.14 18.38 -15.51
N GLU A 624 -16.33 18.48 -16.10
CA GLU A 624 -16.82 19.70 -16.76
C GLU A 624 -16.86 20.90 -15.79
N ASP A 625 -17.38 20.70 -14.58
CA ASP A 625 -17.43 21.73 -13.55
C ASP A 625 -16.06 22.09 -13.00
N PHE A 626 -15.16 21.11 -12.86
CA PHE A 626 -13.77 21.35 -12.49
C PHE A 626 -13.08 22.19 -13.55
N GLU A 627 -13.12 21.78 -14.83
CA GLU A 627 -12.44 22.47 -15.92
C GLU A 627 -12.98 23.89 -16.11
N SER A 628 -14.30 24.09 -16.05
CA SER A 628 -14.93 25.40 -16.16
C SER A 628 -14.42 26.35 -15.07
N GLN A 629 -14.49 25.96 -13.79
CA GLN A 629 -14.05 26.81 -12.68
C GLN A 629 -12.53 27.00 -12.68
N PHE A 630 -11.77 25.99 -13.07
CA PHE A 630 -10.31 26.07 -13.20
C PHE A 630 -9.92 27.08 -14.26
N ARG A 631 -10.56 27.05 -15.44
CA ARG A 631 -10.29 27.98 -16.53
C ARG A 631 -10.69 29.40 -16.15
N ASP A 632 -11.81 29.56 -15.47
CA ASP A 632 -12.24 30.85 -14.96
C ASP A 632 -11.20 31.42 -13.98
N TYR A 633 -10.74 30.61 -13.03
CA TYR A 633 -9.81 31.03 -11.99
C TYR A 633 -8.39 31.35 -12.49
N PHE A 634 -7.82 30.52 -13.38
CA PHE A 634 -6.42 30.66 -13.83
C PHE A 634 -6.22 31.39 -15.17
N PHE A 635 -7.28 31.62 -15.95
CA PHE A 635 -7.13 32.29 -17.25
C PHE A 635 -8.11 33.44 -17.42
N LYS A 636 -9.41 33.21 -17.26
CA LYS A 636 -10.44 34.24 -17.57
C LYS A 636 -10.42 35.41 -16.58
N ASP A 637 -10.41 35.11 -15.29
CA ASP A 637 -10.47 36.08 -14.17
C ASP A 637 -9.07 36.49 -13.69
N SER A 638 -8.02 36.02 -14.35
CA SER A 638 -6.63 36.31 -13.99
C SER A 638 -5.99 37.35 -14.91
N LYS A 639 -4.85 37.87 -14.47
CA LYS A 639 -3.98 38.75 -15.26
C LYS A 639 -2.72 37.99 -15.65
N GLU A 640 -2.28 38.16 -16.88
CA GLU A 640 -0.98 37.68 -17.35
C GLU A 640 0.06 38.78 -17.11
N VAL A 641 1.11 38.45 -16.37
CA VAL A 641 2.24 39.34 -16.09
C VAL A 641 3.49 38.72 -16.66
N PHE A 642 4.07 39.34 -17.68
CA PHE A 642 5.29 38.87 -18.33
C PHE A 642 6.48 39.64 -17.79
N PHE A 643 7.39 38.96 -17.09
CA PHE A 643 8.67 39.52 -16.70
C PHE A 643 9.72 39.18 -17.75
N MET A 644 10.43 40.18 -18.23
CA MET A 644 11.45 39.99 -19.26
C MET A 644 12.72 40.73 -18.88
N ARG A 645 13.85 40.04 -18.96
CA ARG A 645 15.16 40.66 -18.87
C ARG A 645 15.42 41.47 -20.13
N HIS A 646 16.00 42.67 -19.99
CA HIS A 646 16.45 43.46 -21.14
C HIS A 646 17.30 42.64 -22.13
N ALA A 647 17.35 43.06 -23.39
CA ALA A 647 18.20 42.41 -24.39
C ALA A 647 19.69 42.47 -24.00
N LYS A 648 20.49 41.52 -24.49
CA LYS A 648 21.92 41.42 -24.16
C LYS A 648 22.64 42.71 -24.56
N THR A 649 23.58 43.19 -23.75
CA THR A 649 24.41 44.37 -24.06
C THR A 649 25.84 43.96 -24.43
N LYS A 650 26.60 44.86 -25.07
CA LYS A 650 28.01 44.61 -25.43
C LYS A 650 28.87 44.29 -24.19
N MET A 651 28.63 44.98 -23.08
CA MET A 651 29.36 44.81 -21.82
C MET A 651 28.97 43.51 -21.08
N ASN A 652 27.86 42.85 -21.42
CA ASN A 652 27.52 41.54 -20.85
C ASN A 652 28.38 40.37 -21.39
N LYS A 653 29.35 40.65 -22.28
CA LYS A 653 30.38 39.67 -22.70
C LYS A 653 31.57 39.62 -21.75
N GLU A 654 31.74 40.67 -20.96
CA GLU A 654 32.77 40.79 -19.95
C GLU A 654 32.11 40.45 -18.61
N ASP A 655 32.74 39.63 -17.76
CA ASP A 655 32.19 39.20 -16.46
C ASP A 655 32.21 40.35 -15.43
N LEU A 656 31.59 41.48 -15.78
CA LEU A 656 31.54 42.72 -15.02
C LEU A 656 30.21 42.87 -14.27
N PHE A 657 30.28 43.49 -13.09
CA PHE A 657 29.11 43.89 -12.33
C PHE A 657 28.40 45.07 -12.99
N ILE A 658 27.26 44.83 -13.65
CA ILE A 658 26.48 45.88 -14.33
C ILE A 658 25.20 46.15 -13.55
N GLY A 659 25.15 47.30 -12.88
CA GLY A 659 24.10 47.67 -11.92
C GLY A 659 23.24 48.83 -12.42
N GLN A 660 23.07 49.83 -11.57
CA GLN A 660 22.16 50.95 -11.82
C GLN A 660 22.81 52.12 -12.58
N LYS A 661 24.12 52.31 -12.43
CA LYS A 661 24.85 53.49 -12.95
C LYS A 661 25.29 53.32 -14.41
N THR A 662 25.41 52.08 -14.89
CA THR A 662 25.95 51.72 -16.19
C THR A 662 24.83 51.50 -17.21
N ASP A 663 24.77 52.32 -18.25
CA ASP A 663 23.84 52.15 -19.38
C ASP A 663 24.57 51.65 -20.63
N ALA A 664 24.83 50.33 -20.67
CA ALA A 664 25.48 49.68 -21.80
C ALA A 664 24.60 49.64 -23.07
N GLU A 665 25.25 49.67 -24.24
CA GLU A 665 24.57 49.60 -25.53
C GLU A 665 23.99 48.20 -25.79
N LEU A 666 22.72 48.14 -26.20
CA LEU A 666 22.04 46.88 -26.55
C LEU A 666 22.64 46.26 -27.81
N MET A 667 22.77 44.93 -27.79
CA MET A 667 22.91 44.12 -28.99
C MET A 667 21.51 43.77 -29.51
N MET A 668 21.30 43.88 -30.82
CA MET A 668 20.01 43.54 -31.41
C MET A 668 19.74 42.04 -31.24
N PRO A 669 18.57 41.65 -30.70
CA PRO A 669 18.17 40.24 -30.64
C PRO A 669 17.97 39.65 -32.04
N ASP A 670 17.93 38.31 -32.09
CA ASP A 670 17.58 37.58 -33.30
C ASP A 670 16.19 37.99 -33.83
N LYS A 671 16.04 38.11 -35.16
CA LYS A 671 14.80 38.56 -35.79
C LYS A 671 13.61 37.66 -35.44
N GLY A 672 13.81 36.34 -35.40
CA GLY A 672 12.77 35.39 -35.04
C GLY A 672 12.27 35.59 -33.60
N LYS A 673 13.20 35.83 -32.65
CA LYS A 673 12.83 36.16 -31.26
C LYS A 673 12.09 37.49 -31.15
N ILE A 674 12.44 38.48 -31.97
CA ILE A 674 11.72 39.75 -32.01
C ILE A 674 10.28 39.53 -32.47
N GLU A 675 10.08 38.81 -33.57
CA GLU A 675 8.73 38.52 -34.10
C GLU A 675 7.90 37.70 -33.11
N GLU A 676 8.49 36.69 -32.47
CA GLU A 676 7.86 35.89 -31.43
C GLU A 676 7.42 36.77 -30.24
N ASN A 677 8.33 37.58 -29.70
CA ASN A 677 8.02 38.46 -28.57
C ASN A 677 7.00 39.54 -28.94
N LYS A 678 7.03 40.08 -30.18
CA LYS A 678 6.00 40.99 -30.69
C LYS A 678 4.62 40.32 -30.72
N LYS A 679 4.56 39.07 -31.18
CA LYS A 679 3.31 38.30 -31.21
C LYS A 679 2.79 38.01 -29.79
N ILE A 680 3.68 37.72 -28.85
CA ILE A 680 3.29 37.37 -27.47
C ILE A 680 2.96 38.62 -26.63
N LEU A 681 3.64 39.74 -26.84
CA LEU A 681 3.64 40.88 -25.91
C LEU A 681 3.20 42.21 -26.53
N GLY A 682 3.12 42.31 -27.87
CA GLY A 682 2.82 43.57 -28.56
C GLY A 682 1.45 44.14 -28.22
N ASP A 683 0.51 43.27 -27.85
CA ASP A 683 -0.85 43.57 -27.41
C ASP A 683 -0.97 43.87 -25.90
N ALA A 684 0.14 43.87 -25.13
CA ALA A 684 0.12 44.16 -23.70
C ALA A 684 -0.63 45.47 -23.40
N ASN A 685 -1.53 45.44 -22.42
CA ASN A 685 -2.39 46.57 -22.06
C ASN A 685 -1.62 47.61 -21.24
N LEU A 686 -0.68 47.17 -20.40
CA LEU A 686 0.15 48.02 -19.55
C LEU A 686 1.59 47.54 -19.58
N ILE A 687 2.53 48.48 -19.60
CA ILE A 687 3.96 48.18 -19.66
C ILE A 687 4.67 48.91 -18.53
N PHE A 688 5.45 48.19 -17.74
CA PHE A 688 6.37 48.71 -16.75
C PHE A 688 7.82 48.53 -17.21
N SER A 689 8.65 49.54 -16.96
CA SER A 689 10.09 49.46 -17.22
C SER A 689 10.89 49.93 -16.02
N SER A 690 12.05 49.30 -15.82
CA SER A 690 13.16 49.94 -15.13
C SER A 690 13.53 51.28 -15.81
N PRO A 691 13.93 52.31 -15.04
CA PRO A 691 14.47 53.58 -15.54
C PRO A 691 15.62 53.46 -16.54
N SER A 692 16.44 52.41 -16.44
CA SER A 692 17.62 52.18 -17.30
C SER A 692 17.32 52.27 -18.81
N LYS A 693 18.22 52.84 -19.60
CA LYS A 693 18.04 52.97 -21.06
C LYS A 693 17.91 51.61 -21.75
N ARG A 694 18.63 50.58 -21.28
CA ARG A 694 18.59 49.22 -21.84
C ARG A 694 17.20 48.57 -21.78
N CYS A 695 16.46 48.72 -20.66
CA CYS A 695 15.09 48.20 -20.56
C CYS A 695 14.13 48.96 -21.49
N ARG A 696 14.21 50.30 -21.51
CA ARG A 696 13.34 51.13 -22.37
C ARG A 696 13.56 50.84 -23.86
N LYS A 697 14.82 50.75 -24.30
CA LYS A 697 15.15 50.37 -25.68
C LYS A 697 14.68 48.95 -26.00
N THR A 698 14.77 48.02 -25.04
CA THR A 698 14.27 46.64 -25.23
C THR A 698 12.75 46.62 -25.46
N ILE A 699 11.99 47.42 -24.71
CA ILE A 699 10.54 47.57 -24.92
C ILE A 699 10.25 48.14 -26.30
N GLY A 700 11.00 49.17 -26.73
CA GLY A 700 10.86 49.77 -28.06
C GLY A 700 11.09 48.80 -29.24
N ILE A 701 11.82 47.69 -29.01
CA ILE A 701 11.97 46.62 -30.01
C ILE A 701 10.67 45.82 -30.17
N ILE A 702 9.86 45.72 -29.11
CA ILE A 702 8.64 44.89 -29.04
C ILE A 702 7.38 45.71 -29.37
N THR A 703 7.29 46.94 -28.89
CA THR A 703 6.06 47.74 -28.99
C THR A 703 6.35 49.23 -28.96
N GLU A 704 5.49 50.00 -29.63
CA GLU A 704 5.56 51.46 -29.69
C GLU A 704 4.93 52.14 -28.46
N LYS A 705 4.28 51.36 -27.58
CA LYS A 705 3.66 51.87 -26.35
C LYS A 705 4.71 52.33 -25.34
N ASN A 706 4.49 53.52 -24.78
CA ASN A 706 5.38 54.07 -23.75
C ASN A 706 5.21 53.34 -22.40
N PRO A 707 6.31 52.90 -21.76
CA PRO A 707 6.23 52.22 -20.47
C PRO A 707 6.12 53.20 -19.29
N VAL A 708 5.41 52.78 -18.25
CA VAL A 708 5.44 53.42 -16.93
C VAL A 708 6.77 53.08 -16.24
N ILE A 709 7.53 54.11 -15.90
CA ILE A 709 8.86 53.94 -15.28
C ILE A 709 8.72 53.69 -13.78
N ILE A 710 9.37 52.64 -13.27
CA ILE A 710 9.30 52.22 -11.87
C ILE A 710 10.69 51.98 -11.30
N ASN A 711 11.10 52.82 -10.34
CA ASN A 711 12.43 52.72 -9.70
C ASN A 711 12.65 51.38 -8.96
N ASN A 712 11.58 50.79 -8.41
CA ASN A 712 11.65 49.48 -7.76
C ASN A 712 12.17 48.36 -8.68
N LEU A 713 12.13 48.55 -10.01
CA LEU A 713 12.59 47.59 -11.01
C LEU A 713 14.06 47.75 -11.43
N ASN A 714 14.81 48.69 -10.84
CA ASN A 714 16.24 48.84 -11.11
C ASN A 714 17.02 47.54 -10.84
N GLU A 715 18.15 47.35 -11.52
CA GLU A 715 19.07 46.26 -11.18
C GLU A 715 19.62 46.47 -9.77
N ILE A 716 20.25 45.45 -9.17
CA ILE A 716 20.98 45.62 -7.92
C ILE A 716 22.01 46.76 -8.04
N ASP A 717 22.10 47.61 -7.02
CA ASP A 717 23.19 48.59 -6.92
C ASP A 717 24.48 47.88 -6.46
N TYR A 718 25.42 47.72 -7.38
CA TYR A 718 26.74 47.18 -7.07
C TYR A 718 27.68 48.22 -6.43
N GLY A 719 27.21 49.46 -6.20
CA GLY A 719 27.92 50.47 -5.43
C GLY A 719 29.24 50.87 -6.09
N SER A 720 30.35 50.69 -5.36
CA SER A 720 31.71 51.02 -5.81
C SER A 720 32.34 49.94 -6.71
N VAL A 721 31.74 48.76 -6.83
CA VAL A 721 32.27 47.67 -7.67
C VAL A 721 31.58 47.54 -9.03
N GLU A 722 30.65 48.44 -9.33
CA GLU A 722 30.01 48.49 -10.64
C GLU A 722 31.04 48.77 -11.76
N GLY A 723 30.94 48.02 -12.86
CA GLY A 723 31.90 48.05 -13.97
C GLY A 723 33.22 47.32 -13.70
N LYS A 724 33.36 46.63 -12.56
CA LYS A 724 34.52 45.81 -12.19
C LYS A 724 34.19 44.32 -12.28
N ASP A 725 35.22 43.48 -12.33
CA ASP A 725 35.08 42.03 -12.37
C ASP A 725 35.14 41.41 -10.96
N LEU A 726 34.92 40.09 -10.89
CA LEU A 726 34.99 39.34 -9.63
C LEU A 726 36.40 39.37 -9.00
N LYS A 727 37.47 39.45 -9.81
CA LYS A 727 38.85 39.50 -9.31
C LYS A 727 39.12 40.80 -8.55
N PHE A 728 38.62 41.92 -9.06
CA PHE A 728 38.70 43.20 -8.36
C PHE A 728 37.96 43.15 -7.02
N LEU A 729 36.74 42.59 -6.99
CA LEU A 729 35.98 42.43 -5.74
C LEU A 729 36.76 41.58 -4.73
N ALA A 730 37.28 40.42 -5.15
CA ALA A 730 38.03 39.52 -4.28
C ALA A 730 39.33 40.14 -3.74
N SER A 731 39.99 41.00 -4.51
CA SER A 731 41.24 41.64 -4.10
C SER A 731 41.03 42.83 -3.17
N ASN A 732 39.95 43.58 -3.35
CA ASN A 732 39.71 44.84 -2.62
C ASN A 732 38.71 44.69 -1.45
N TYR A 733 37.87 43.67 -1.49
CA TYR A 733 36.82 43.38 -0.49
C TYR A 733 36.72 41.87 -0.21
N PRO A 734 37.82 41.20 0.22
CA PRO A 734 37.87 39.75 0.43
C PRO A 734 36.83 39.25 1.45
N GLU A 735 36.45 40.08 2.42
CA GLU A 735 35.44 39.77 3.44
C GLU A 735 34.05 39.50 2.84
N ILE A 736 33.71 40.10 1.70
CA ILE A 736 32.45 39.83 0.99
C ILE A 736 32.47 38.42 0.39
N ILE A 737 33.60 38.01 -0.18
CA ILE A 737 33.78 36.66 -0.75
C ILE A 737 33.68 35.61 0.35
N GLU A 738 34.38 35.83 1.47
CA GLU A 738 34.33 34.95 2.63
C GLU A 738 32.88 34.79 3.15
N GLN A 739 32.14 35.89 3.27
CA GLN A 739 30.73 35.81 3.70
C GLN A 739 29.85 35.01 2.72
N TRP A 740 30.09 35.09 1.42
CA TRP A 740 29.38 34.27 0.43
C TRP A 740 29.71 32.78 0.56
N GLU A 741 30.95 32.41 0.90
CA GLU A 741 31.33 31.02 1.18
C GLU A 741 30.56 30.44 2.38
N PHE A 742 30.30 31.27 3.40
CA PHE A 742 29.42 30.93 4.52
C PHE A 742 27.92 31.01 4.20
N GLY A 743 27.54 31.42 2.98
CA GLY A 743 26.16 31.52 2.51
C GLY A 743 25.40 32.73 3.04
N ASN A 744 26.10 33.77 3.49
CA ASN A 744 25.52 35.05 3.90
C ASN A 744 25.23 35.96 2.67
N ASP A 745 24.47 37.03 2.88
CA ASP A 745 24.10 38.04 1.85
C ASP A 745 24.63 39.43 2.24
N PRO A 746 25.97 39.64 2.23
CA PRO A 746 26.58 40.95 2.48
C PRO A 746 26.13 41.99 1.45
N LYS A 747 26.13 43.26 1.86
CA LYS A 747 25.95 44.38 0.92
C LYS A 747 27.21 44.59 0.10
N PHE A 748 27.01 44.96 -1.17
CA PHE A 748 28.11 45.51 -1.94
C PHE A 748 28.58 46.85 -1.32
N PRO A 749 29.87 47.23 -1.48
CA PRO A 749 30.39 48.48 -0.91
C PRO A 749 29.64 49.69 -1.48
N ASN A 750 28.98 50.47 -0.60
CA ASN A 750 28.08 51.57 -1.00
C ASN A 750 26.92 51.13 -1.93
N GLY A 751 26.49 49.88 -1.84
CA GLY A 751 25.46 49.29 -2.69
C GLY A 751 24.39 48.52 -1.91
N GLU A 752 23.61 47.74 -2.64
CA GLU A 752 22.53 46.88 -2.12
C GLU A 752 23.05 45.46 -1.84
N ASN A 753 22.34 44.69 -1.03
CA ASN A 753 22.39 43.23 -1.08
C ASN A 753 21.12 42.66 -1.73
N THR A 754 21.03 41.32 -1.85
CA THR A 754 19.87 40.65 -2.44
C THR A 754 18.59 40.96 -1.66
N MET A 755 18.66 41.07 -0.33
CA MET A 755 17.49 41.34 0.52
C MET A 755 16.95 42.78 0.37
N ASP A 756 17.81 43.77 0.18
CA ASP A 756 17.40 45.16 -0.12
C ASP A 756 16.57 45.21 -1.40
N VAL A 757 17.05 44.54 -2.46
CA VAL A 757 16.33 44.39 -3.72
C VAL A 757 14.99 43.67 -3.51
N HIS A 758 14.96 42.60 -2.73
CA HIS A 758 13.73 41.87 -2.40
C HIS A 758 12.69 42.76 -1.71
N LYS A 759 13.11 43.65 -0.80
CA LYS A 759 12.20 44.59 -0.11
C LYS A 759 11.52 45.53 -1.11
N ARG A 760 12.25 46.14 -2.04
CA ARG A 760 11.66 47.05 -3.04
C ARG A 760 10.83 46.30 -4.10
N ILE A 761 11.23 45.08 -4.47
CA ILE A 761 10.43 44.25 -5.38
C ILE A 761 9.10 43.84 -4.75
N ARG A 762 9.06 43.54 -3.45
CA ARG A 762 7.80 43.27 -2.74
C ARG A 762 6.82 44.44 -2.88
N ALA A 763 7.28 45.68 -2.72
CA ALA A 763 6.43 46.85 -2.92
C ALA A 763 5.88 46.96 -4.35
N PHE A 764 6.69 46.60 -5.36
CA PHE A 764 6.22 46.54 -6.75
C PHE A 764 5.20 45.42 -6.98
N ILE A 765 5.41 44.24 -6.39
CA ILE A 765 4.44 43.13 -6.47
C ILE A 765 3.09 43.53 -5.84
N GLU A 766 3.08 44.26 -4.72
CA GLU A 766 1.83 44.79 -4.16
C GLU A 766 1.16 45.79 -5.10
N LYS A 767 1.94 46.67 -5.75
CA LYS A 767 1.40 47.56 -6.80
C LYS A 767 0.83 46.78 -7.98
N LEU A 768 1.46 45.68 -8.41
CA LEU A 768 0.93 44.85 -9.50
C LEU A 768 -0.44 44.24 -9.17
N LYS A 769 -0.73 43.94 -7.90
CA LYS A 769 -2.04 43.43 -7.47
C LYS A 769 -3.17 44.43 -7.71
N THR A 770 -2.89 45.73 -7.65
CA THR A 770 -3.90 46.79 -7.83
C THR A 770 -4.15 47.17 -9.30
N VAL A 771 -3.29 46.74 -10.23
CA VAL A 771 -3.42 46.97 -11.68
C VAL A 771 -4.68 46.28 -12.21
N LYS A 772 -5.47 46.90 -13.10
CA LYS A 772 -6.74 46.30 -13.60
C LYS A 772 -6.55 45.56 -14.92
N GLU A 773 -5.50 45.90 -15.64
CA GLU A 773 -5.15 45.42 -16.96
C GLU A 773 -4.89 43.92 -16.98
N LYS A 774 -5.44 43.23 -18.00
CA LYS A 774 -5.34 41.78 -18.12
C LYS A 774 -3.96 41.31 -18.55
N LYS A 775 -3.23 42.08 -19.35
CA LYS A 775 -1.92 41.70 -19.87
C LYS A 775 -0.89 42.79 -19.58
N VAL A 776 0.09 42.46 -18.76
CA VAL A 776 1.11 43.39 -18.26
C VAL A 776 2.50 42.90 -18.68
N LEU A 777 3.28 43.78 -19.31
CA LEU A 777 4.69 43.54 -19.60
C LEU A 777 5.56 44.28 -18.57
N VAL A 778 6.55 43.61 -18.01
CA VAL A 778 7.54 44.18 -17.09
C VAL A 778 8.95 43.92 -17.63
N CYS A 779 9.63 44.96 -18.10
CA CYS A 779 11.03 44.85 -18.50
C CYS A 779 11.97 45.29 -17.36
N THR A 780 12.83 44.39 -16.92
CA THR A 780 13.76 44.59 -15.80
C THR A 780 15.05 43.79 -16.02
N HIS A 781 15.74 43.41 -14.95
CA HIS A 781 17.10 42.89 -14.98
C HIS A 781 17.24 41.53 -14.29
N ASN A 782 18.47 41.05 -14.20
CA ASN A 782 18.78 39.69 -13.80
C ASN A 782 18.46 39.44 -12.33
N VAL A 783 19.01 40.25 -11.41
CA VAL A 783 18.86 40.00 -9.96
C VAL A 783 17.40 40.14 -9.54
N VAL A 784 16.69 41.11 -10.11
CA VAL A 784 15.25 41.29 -9.89
C VAL A 784 14.46 40.02 -10.22
N ILE A 785 14.64 39.45 -11.42
CA ILE A 785 13.90 38.25 -11.84
C ILE A 785 14.32 37.02 -11.03
N ARG A 786 15.61 36.88 -10.70
CA ARG A 786 16.11 35.82 -9.81
C ARG A 786 15.40 35.84 -8.45
N ILE A 787 15.23 37.02 -7.86
CA ILE A 787 14.55 37.19 -6.59
C ILE A 787 13.07 36.80 -6.70
N ILE A 788 12.39 37.22 -7.77
CA ILE A 788 10.97 36.86 -8.00
C ILE A 788 10.83 35.34 -8.10
N ILE A 789 11.66 34.68 -8.93
CA ILE A 789 11.65 33.23 -9.11
C ILE A 789 12.04 32.51 -7.82
N GLY A 790 13.16 32.89 -7.19
CA GLY A 790 13.68 32.28 -5.98
C GLY A 790 12.72 32.38 -4.80
N SER A 791 12.11 33.56 -4.61
CA SER A 791 11.08 33.80 -3.60
C SER A 791 9.80 33.01 -3.88
N TYR A 792 9.35 32.97 -5.14
CA TYR A 792 8.18 32.20 -5.55
C TYR A 792 8.33 30.70 -5.23
N PHE A 793 9.50 30.13 -5.53
CA PHE A 793 9.82 28.72 -5.29
C PHE A 793 10.31 28.41 -3.87
N LYS A 794 10.43 29.42 -3.01
CA LYS A 794 10.98 29.28 -1.65
C LYS A 794 12.34 28.58 -1.66
N LEU A 795 13.16 28.88 -2.67
CA LEU A 795 14.55 28.41 -2.70
C LEU A 795 15.35 29.11 -1.60
N PRO A 796 16.36 28.45 -1.01
CA PRO A 796 17.27 29.12 -0.09
C PRO A 796 17.84 30.38 -0.76
N PRO A 797 17.86 31.56 -0.09
CA PRO A 797 18.36 32.80 -0.69
C PRO A 797 19.77 32.66 -1.28
N LYS A 798 20.64 31.91 -0.61
CA LYS A 798 21.98 31.58 -1.09
C LYS A 798 22.02 30.84 -2.43
N ASP A 799 20.93 30.22 -2.87
CA ASP A 799 20.87 29.50 -4.14
C ASP A 799 20.26 30.35 -5.27
N TRP A 800 19.78 31.57 -4.99
CA TRP A 800 19.11 32.40 -6.01
C TRP A 800 20.06 32.83 -7.14
N PHE A 801 21.36 32.94 -6.88
CA PHE A 801 22.35 33.27 -7.91
C PHE A 801 22.51 32.17 -8.98
N LYS A 802 22.13 30.93 -8.67
CA LYS A 802 22.16 29.77 -9.58
C LYS A 802 21.01 29.79 -10.60
N ILE A 803 20.00 30.63 -10.38
CA ILE A 803 18.89 30.81 -11.31
C ILE A 803 19.40 31.53 -12.56
N ARG A 804 19.29 30.90 -13.73
CA ARG A 804 19.64 31.55 -15.01
C ARG A 804 18.44 32.29 -15.55
N VAL A 805 18.56 33.59 -15.78
CA VAL A 805 17.49 34.38 -16.39
C VAL A 805 17.86 34.66 -17.86
N PRO A 806 17.14 34.07 -18.83
CA PRO A 806 17.42 34.26 -20.25
C PRO A 806 17.23 35.73 -20.65
N TYR A 807 18.06 36.19 -21.59
CA TYR A 807 17.93 37.54 -22.16
C TYR A 807 16.81 37.58 -23.18
N PHE A 808 16.02 38.65 -23.16
CA PHE A 808 14.97 38.90 -24.15
C PHE A 808 13.98 37.74 -24.31
N GLU A 809 13.72 37.03 -23.22
CA GLU A 809 12.75 35.93 -23.20
C GLU A 809 11.75 36.19 -22.07
N PRO A 810 10.45 36.23 -22.38
CA PRO A 810 9.44 36.53 -21.39
C PRO A 810 9.11 35.33 -20.51
N ILE A 811 9.05 35.59 -19.22
CA ILE A 811 8.62 34.64 -18.19
C ILE A 811 7.20 35.00 -17.80
N LYS A 812 6.25 34.10 -18.09
CA LYS A 812 4.83 34.32 -17.82
C LYS A 812 4.53 34.02 -16.35
N PHE A 813 3.85 34.97 -15.72
CA PHE A 813 3.17 34.77 -14.44
C PHE A 813 1.67 34.99 -14.62
N ILE A 814 0.88 34.29 -13.82
CA ILE A 814 -0.57 34.41 -13.73
C ILE A 814 -0.90 34.99 -12.36
N LEU A 815 -1.51 36.16 -12.34
CA LEU A 815 -2.01 36.80 -11.13
C LEU A 815 -3.52 36.64 -11.04
N THR A 816 -3.94 35.74 -10.15
CA THR A 816 -5.35 35.39 -9.91
C THR A 816 -6.09 36.47 -9.15
N LYS A 817 -7.42 36.42 -9.17
CA LYS A 817 -8.30 37.41 -8.52
C LYS A 817 -8.14 37.52 -7.01
N ASP A 818 -7.71 36.45 -6.33
CA ASP A 818 -7.35 36.47 -4.90
C ASP A 818 -5.87 36.85 -4.68
N ASN A 819 -5.27 37.55 -5.64
CA ASN A 819 -3.92 38.12 -5.59
C ASN A 819 -2.80 37.08 -5.42
N ARG A 820 -3.01 35.84 -5.87
CA ARG A 820 -1.97 34.82 -5.91
C ARG A 820 -1.27 34.80 -7.26
N PHE A 821 0.06 34.82 -7.20
CA PHE A 821 0.92 34.60 -8.36
C PHE A 821 1.03 33.10 -8.68
N TYR A 822 1.13 32.75 -9.95
CA TYR A 822 1.55 31.45 -10.45
C TYR A 822 2.53 31.68 -11.57
N ILE A 823 3.45 30.76 -11.80
CA ILE A 823 4.43 30.87 -12.89
C ILE A 823 4.11 29.82 -13.94
N GLU A 824 4.29 30.18 -15.20
CA GLU A 824 4.08 29.33 -16.36
C GLU A 824 5.35 29.39 -17.22
N LEU A 825 6.08 28.29 -17.23
CA LEU A 825 7.35 28.07 -17.90
C LEU A 825 7.20 26.91 -18.89
N SER A 826 7.80 27.07 -20.07
CA SER A 826 8.00 25.96 -21.00
C SER A 826 9.04 24.97 -20.47
N ASP A 827 9.07 23.75 -21.03
CA ASP A 827 10.08 22.75 -20.67
C ASP A 827 11.51 23.23 -20.96
N SER A 828 11.71 24.01 -22.02
CA SER A 828 13.01 24.63 -22.34
C SER A 828 13.41 25.65 -21.28
N GLN A 829 12.47 26.50 -20.85
CA GLN A 829 12.70 27.49 -19.79
C GLN A 829 13.02 26.81 -18.46
N ILE A 830 12.32 25.74 -18.09
CA ILE A 830 12.62 24.99 -16.86
C ILE A 830 14.05 24.45 -16.90
N LYS A 831 14.46 23.83 -18.02
CA LYS A 831 15.81 23.29 -18.20
C LYS A 831 16.89 24.36 -18.13
N GLU A 832 16.65 25.52 -18.73
CA GLU A 832 17.62 26.62 -18.72
C GLU A 832 17.70 27.31 -17.36
N ILE A 833 16.56 27.73 -16.82
CA ILE A 833 16.46 28.54 -15.60
C ILE A 833 17.02 27.79 -14.39
N PHE A 834 16.77 26.48 -14.31
CA PHE A 834 17.18 25.64 -13.18
C PHE A 834 18.40 24.76 -13.49
N LYS A 835 19.16 25.04 -14.55
CA LYS A 835 20.28 24.20 -14.98
C LYS A 835 21.33 23.94 -13.88
N ASP A 836 21.59 24.96 -13.05
CA ASP A 836 22.63 24.92 -12.00
C ASP A 836 22.05 24.58 -10.60
N LEU A 837 20.78 24.16 -10.52
CA LEU A 837 20.02 23.88 -9.30
C LEU A 837 19.51 22.45 -9.25
#